data_AF-A0A7J9ZI83-F1
#
_entry.id   AF-A0A7J9ZI83-F1
#
_cell.length_a   1.000
_cell.length_b   1.000
_cell.length_c   1.000
_cell.angle_alpha   90.00
_cell.angle_beta   90.00
_cell.angle_gamma   90.00
#
_symmetry.space_group_name_H-M   'P 1'
#
loop_
_entity.id
_entity.type
_entity.pdbx_description
1 polymer ?
#
loop_
_entity_poly.entity_id
_entity_poly.type
_entity_poly.pdbx_seq_one_letter_code
_entity_poly.pdbx_strand_id
1 'polypeptide(L)'
;MEVPARRRSHHRRLPPPSSPSTKCTRHSPNSQSCYSFLERGGVTGYDTDTTYRYDDAGNVKRIADTAAGRTPDVQCFTYDGLRQLTKAWTTPNSADTSCDTGPSASTVGGPYPYWQSFTYDDARNRKTETQHGLAGAADVTRTYNYPSTGQPRPHAVQTVVGGTNSLGFEYDAAGNTVSRSEGGKSQTSEYDYQGHLSKVTDEAGKVTSFLYDADGARLIRRAPDATTLYLPGMEVRKAAGTGAITATRYYTHAGRTVATQANDKKLHWLTGDHNGTAMTAINAVTGERSRRYYTPFGTQRGAEGVFPGERGYVGGTNDATTGLVHLGAREYDPSTGRFTTVDPVLEPNRPASLNAYAYADNSPITYADPTGEKPHCGTGCEYNPGTGKVHYYDNTPCKKCLAKQQKSNGGSSGSDYARDKEAARRLQSARIAAAEAKAKVISAAKALVQIAADELGITDALDCFTKGDLGACGATALNVAASFVGGLAGKLLAKYGAPWKWKQGAALLKRIWNLGGDLVNGAKEWWRTSRRVKQLDCNSFVPGARVVMADGKRKPIKDVRVGDRVLATDPVTGKTSAELVTAEIVGHGTKHLVKLTVDVDGKKGGKTATITATDGHPFWTPKQRAWVDAGHLTKGTWLQTSAGTWVQITATRKWTAHHATVHNLTVNTHHTYYISAGAGAVLVHNTGGLCGRDNNYAYPKQDGFDGPPVDVELPGGHRFDRYGYDPTEDGGEFASPEGTPFAMRALSKKAASRRVTTYEVVEPFTVQTGIVRPWFGQPGGGFQYHLPAPVNELLKSGRIRVAE
;
A
#
# COMPACT_ATOMS: atom_id res chain seq x y z
N MET A 1 18.25 71.19 -43.27
CA MET A 1 18.58 70.89 -41.86
C MET A 1 18.01 69.52 -41.56
N GLU A 2 18.89 68.53 -41.71
CA GLU A 2 18.56 67.12 -41.77
C GLU A 2 18.44 66.50 -40.37
N VAL A 3 17.53 65.53 -40.27
CA VAL A 3 17.28 64.69 -39.10
C VAL A 3 18.47 63.74 -38.87
N PRO A 4 19.12 63.72 -37.70
CA PRO A 4 20.08 62.67 -37.38
C PRO A 4 19.48 61.62 -36.42
N ALA A 5 19.45 60.38 -36.93
CA ALA A 5 19.56 59.06 -36.32
C ALA A 5 19.28 58.83 -34.81
N ARG A 6 18.35 57.89 -34.55
CA ARG A 6 18.18 57.16 -33.28
C ARG A 6 19.49 56.48 -32.83
N ARG A 7 20.00 56.83 -31.64
CA ARG A 7 20.88 55.95 -30.85
C ARG A 7 20.04 55.11 -29.89
N ARG A 8 20.13 53.79 -30.02
CA ARG A 8 19.59 52.81 -29.06
C ARG A 8 20.35 52.95 -27.74
N SER A 9 19.68 53.39 -26.68
CA SER A 9 20.15 53.18 -25.31
C SER A 9 19.86 51.73 -24.91
N HIS A 10 20.91 50.93 -24.76
CA HIS A 10 20.81 49.62 -24.15
C HIS A 10 20.34 49.78 -22.69
N HIS A 11 19.07 49.51 -22.42
CA HIS A 11 18.63 49.14 -21.08
C HIS A 11 19.37 47.84 -20.71
N ARG A 12 20.41 47.95 -19.88
CA ARG A 12 20.94 46.81 -19.14
C ARG A 12 19.80 46.27 -18.29
N ARG A 13 19.25 45.12 -18.70
CA ARG A 13 18.40 44.30 -17.84
C ARG A 13 19.20 43.97 -16.59
N LEU A 14 18.67 44.33 -15.43
CA LEU A 14 19.16 43.81 -14.15
C LEU A 14 19.08 42.27 -14.22
N PRO A 15 20.15 41.55 -13.85
CA PRO A 15 20.09 40.10 -13.79
C PRO A 15 19.13 39.67 -12.66
N PRO A 16 18.37 38.58 -12.83
CA PRO A 16 17.61 37.99 -11.73
C PRO A 16 18.55 37.54 -10.61
N PRO A 17 18.08 37.44 -9.34
CA PRO A 17 18.87 36.88 -8.25
C PRO A 17 19.38 35.48 -8.66
N SER A 18 20.68 35.26 -8.50
CA SER A 18 21.31 33.98 -8.79
C SER A 18 20.67 32.88 -7.94
N SER A 19 20.34 31.76 -8.56
CA SER A 19 19.87 30.55 -7.89
C SER A 19 20.83 30.14 -6.76
N PRO A 20 20.35 29.53 -5.67
CA PRO A 20 21.22 29.01 -4.61
C PRO A 20 22.24 28.04 -5.23
N SER A 21 23.53 28.35 -5.14
CA SER A 21 24.59 27.46 -5.62
C SER A 21 24.97 26.50 -4.50
N THR A 22 24.71 25.20 -4.68
CA THR A 22 25.26 24.17 -3.81
C THR A 22 26.64 23.77 -4.32
N LYS A 23 27.69 24.04 -3.55
CA LYS A 23 29.04 23.50 -3.79
C LYS A 23 29.35 22.51 -2.68
N CYS A 24 29.77 21.30 -3.04
CA CYS A 24 30.25 20.32 -2.07
C CYS A 24 31.76 20.14 -2.25
N THR A 25 32.53 20.35 -1.18
CA THR A 25 33.98 20.15 -1.14
C THR A 25 34.30 19.02 -0.16
N ARG A 26 35.11 18.06 -0.60
CA ARG A 26 35.66 17.01 0.26
C ARG A 26 36.92 17.57 0.93
N HIS A 27 36.83 17.94 2.20
CA HIS A 27 37.95 18.51 2.95
C HIS A 27 38.86 17.45 3.60
N SER A 28 38.39 16.20 3.72
CA SER A 28 39.12 15.05 4.25
C SER A 28 38.51 13.73 3.71
N PRO A 29 39.21 12.58 3.76
CA PRO A 29 38.64 11.28 3.40
C PRO A 29 37.25 11.02 4.03
N ASN A 30 36.98 11.60 5.20
CA ASN A 30 35.81 11.29 6.05
C ASN A 30 34.86 12.49 6.27
N SER A 31 34.96 13.58 5.50
CA SER A 31 33.96 14.67 5.58
C SER A 31 33.63 15.28 4.23
N GLN A 32 32.39 15.13 3.81
CA GLN A 32 31.78 15.95 2.76
C GLN A 32 31.15 17.17 3.44
N SER A 33 31.56 18.38 3.04
CA SER A 33 30.87 19.60 3.42
C SER A 33 30.11 20.10 2.22
N CYS A 34 28.78 20.17 2.33
CA CYS A 34 27.94 20.83 1.35
C CYS A 34 27.53 22.21 1.88
N TYR A 35 27.45 23.17 0.98
CA TYR A 35 27.28 24.58 1.29
C TYR A 35 26.12 25.18 0.51
N SER A 36 25.27 26.00 1.14
CA SER A 36 24.20 26.74 0.48
C SER A 36 23.99 28.11 1.12
N PHE A 37 23.82 29.15 0.32
CA PHE A 37 23.61 30.51 0.82
C PHE A 37 22.49 31.23 0.07
N LEU A 38 21.99 32.31 0.68
CA LEU A 38 21.05 33.26 0.10
C LEU A 38 21.64 34.66 0.20
N GLU A 39 21.81 35.31 -0.94
CA GLU A 39 22.25 36.69 -1.05
C GLU A 39 21.15 37.53 -1.72
N ARG A 40 20.99 38.77 -1.26
CA ARG A 40 20.09 39.76 -1.89
C ARG A 40 20.90 40.88 -2.51
N GLY A 41 20.61 41.19 -3.78
CA GLY A 41 21.21 42.34 -4.45
C GLY A 41 20.93 43.64 -3.68
N GLY A 42 21.99 44.40 -3.40
CA GLY A 42 21.92 45.65 -2.64
C GLY A 42 21.92 45.49 -1.12
N VAL A 43 22.08 44.27 -0.59
CA VAL A 43 22.26 44.00 0.85
C VAL A 43 23.61 43.34 1.06
N THR A 44 24.44 43.90 1.94
CA THR A 44 25.74 43.32 2.28
C THR A 44 25.56 42.08 3.16
N GLY A 45 26.18 40.96 2.75
CA GLY A 45 26.14 39.70 3.49
C GLY A 45 25.04 38.73 3.03
N TYR A 46 24.92 37.61 3.74
CA TYR A 46 23.96 36.55 3.43
C TYR A 46 22.73 36.60 4.35
N ASP A 47 21.55 36.32 3.82
CA ASP A 47 20.34 36.11 4.63
C ASP A 47 20.28 34.70 5.24
N THR A 48 20.98 33.76 4.64
CA THR A 48 21.24 32.40 5.14
C THR A 48 22.61 31.95 4.62
N ASP A 49 23.40 31.29 5.45
CA ASP A 49 24.73 30.80 5.12
C ASP A 49 24.93 29.41 5.74
N THR A 50 24.44 28.38 5.04
CA THR A 50 24.24 27.04 5.60
C THR A 50 25.32 26.05 5.18
N THR A 51 25.91 25.37 6.15
CA THR A 51 26.87 24.26 5.97
C THR A 51 26.32 22.96 6.54
N TYR A 52 26.63 21.85 5.86
CA TYR A 52 26.23 20.50 6.26
C TYR A 52 27.45 19.64 6.57
N ARG A 53 27.34 18.80 7.60
CA ARG A 53 28.29 17.71 7.86
C ARG A 53 27.57 16.39 7.97
N TYR A 54 28.23 15.33 7.51
CA TYR A 54 27.68 13.99 7.43
C TYR A 54 28.56 12.98 8.17
N ASP A 55 27.97 11.86 8.58
CA ASP A 55 28.73 10.65 8.93
C ASP A 55 29.08 9.81 7.69
N ASP A 56 29.85 8.74 7.87
CA ASP A 56 30.28 7.84 6.79
C ASP A 56 29.10 7.09 6.13
N ALA A 57 27.96 6.96 6.83
CA ALA A 57 26.74 6.39 6.27
C ALA A 57 25.91 7.43 5.48
N GLY A 58 26.35 8.69 5.45
CA GLY A 58 25.67 9.80 4.78
C GLY A 58 24.51 10.41 5.57
N ASN A 59 24.39 10.13 6.87
CA ASN A 59 23.42 10.84 7.72
C ASN A 59 23.94 12.24 8.04
N VAL A 60 23.05 13.23 8.08
CA VAL A 60 23.40 14.61 8.42
C VAL A 60 23.67 14.71 9.92
N LYS A 61 24.91 14.94 10.34
CA LYS A 61 25.26 15.17 11.76
C LYS A 61 25.10 16.62 12.19
N ARG A 62 25.22 17.57 11.25
CA ARG A 62 25.20 19.01 11.53
C ARG A 62 24.61 19.79 10.37
N ILE A 63 23.78 20.78 10.69
CA ILE A 63 23.34 21.86 9.80
C ILE A 63 23.65 23.16 10.52
N ALA A 64 24.46 24.04 9.95
CA ALA A 64 24.80 25.32 10.57
C ALA A 64 24.54 26.47 9.62
N ASP A 65 23.56 27.32 9.96
CA ASP A 65 23.33 28.62 9.33
C ASP A 65 24.08 29.69 10.14
N THR A 66 25.17 30.21 9.58
CA THR A 66 26.10 31.14 10.23
C THR A 66 26.15 32.51 9.56
N ALA A 67 25.04 32.92 8.93
CA ALA A 67 24.95 34.19 8.24
C ALA A 67 25.42 35.37 9.12
N ALA A 68 26.40 36.13 8.62
CA ALA A 68 27.02 37.22 9.36
C ALA A 68 25.99 38.27 9.83
N GLY A 69 26.14 38.74 11.08
CA GLY A 69 25.20 39.69 11.69
C GLY A 69 23.91 39.05 12.23
N ARG A 70 23.81 37.71 12.24
CA ARG A 70 22.71 36.96 12.84
C ARG A 70 23.23 35.99 13.90
N THR A 71 22.37 35.64 14.85
CA THR A 71 22.65 34.55 15.79
C THR A 71 22.72 33.23 15.00
N PRO A 72 23.82 32.47 15.09
CA PRO A 72 23.96 31.19 14.39
C PRO A 72 22.85 30.22 14.78
N ASP A 73 22.24 29.57 13.79
CA ASP A 73 21.34 28.44 13.98
C ASP A 73 22.07 27.15 13.61
N VAL A 74 22.66 26.50 14.61
CA VAL A 74 23.40 25.25 14.43
C VAL A 74 22.61 24.12 15.05
N GLN A 75 22.19 23.17 14.22
CA GLN A 75 21.48 21.97 14.61
C GLN A 75 22.37 20.75 14.48
N CYS A 76 22.35 19.90 15.49
CA CYS A 76 23.17 18.71 15.64
C CYS A 76 22.30 17.47 15.79
N PHE A 77 22.78 16.33 15.25
CA PHE A 77 22.02 15.10 15.19
C PHE A 77 22.90 13.87 15.45
N THR A 78 22.34 12.88 16.14
CA THR A 78 22.96 11.55 16.30
C THR A 78 21.99 10.46 15.88
N TYR A 79 22.53 9.31 15.47
CA TYR A 79 21.75 8.19 14.94
C TYR A 79 22.16 6.87 15.61
N ASP A 80 21.26 5.89 15.62
CA ASP A 80 21.58 4.50 16.00
C ASP A 80 22.16 3.71 14.81
N GLY A 81 22.49 2.43 15.03
CA GLY A 81 23.01 1.54 13.98
C GLY A 81 22.03 1.25 12.85
N LEU A 82 20.72 1.51 13.04
CA LEU A 82 19.68 1.41 12.02
C LEU A 82 19.42 2.76 11.32
N ARG A 83 20.26 3.77 11.60
CA ARG A 83 20.19 5.14 11.07
C ARG A 83 18.95 5.92 11.52
N GLN A 84 18.33 5.52 12.63
CA GLN A 84 17.19 6.23 13.22
C GLN A 84 17.71 7.38 14.08
N LEU A 85 17.04 8.53 14.03
CA LEU A 85 17.46 9.73 14.76
C LEU A 85 17.30 9.49 16.26
N THR A 86 18.39 9.59 17.04
CA THR A 86 18.40 9.32 18.47
C THR A 86 18.46 10.58 19.31
N LYS A 87 19.17 11.62 18.85
CA LYS A 87 19.20 12.94 19.50
C LYS A 87 19.19 14.03 18.45
N ALA A 88 18.57 15.15 18.79
CA ALA A 88 18.61 16.36 18.01
C ALA A 88 18.61 17.59 18.93
N TRP A 89 19.50 18.54 18.69
CA TRP A 89 19.59 19.75 19.51
C TRP A 89 20.15 20.93 18.72
N THR A 90 19.92 22.14 19.23
CA THR A 90 20.59 23.35 18.73
C THR A 90 21.77 23.74 19.61
N THR A 91 22.77 24.42 19.06
CA THR A 91 23.89 25.00 19.81
C THR A 91 24.24 26.40 19.28
N PRO A 92 24.68 27.34 20.12
CA PRO A 92 25.19 28.62 19.63
C PRO A 92 26.61 28.50 19.06
N ASN A 93 27.29 27.37 19.29
CA ASN A 93 28.64 27.13 18.83
C ASN A 93 28.66 26.80 17.32
N SER A 94 29.21 27.71 16.53
CA SER A 94 29.36 27.57 15.08
C SER A 94 30.61 26.77 14.67
N ALA A 95 31.44 26.33 15.61
CA ALA A 95 32.57 25.48 15.29
C ALA A 95 32.14 24.21 14.55
N ASP A 96 33.05 23.72 13.74
CA ASP A 96 32.83 22.55 12.90
C ASP A 96 32.70 21.23 13.71
N THR A 97 33.25 21.22 14.91
CA THR A 97 33.19 20.14 15.91
C THR A 97 32.10 20.35 16.95
N SER A 98 31.20 21.34 16.76
CA SER A 98 30.22 21.72 17.79
C SER A 98 29.23 20.62 18.17
N CYS A 99 29.06 19.60 17.33
CA CYS A 99 28.19 18.47 17.59
C CYS A 99 28.90 17.27 18.24
N ASP A 100 30.23 17.29 18.37
CA ASP A 100 31.00 16.11 18.80
C ASP A 100 30.90 15.85 20.30
N THR A 101 30.73 16.89 21.12
CA THR A 101 30.62 16.77 22.58
C THR A 101 29.22 16.40 23.06
N GLY A 102 28.24 16.26 22.15
CA GLY A 102 26.83 16.02 22.46
C GLY A 102 26.14 17.20 23.17
N PRO A 103 24.82 17.09 23.44
CA PRO A 103 24.05 18.12 24.12
C PRO A 103 24.22 18.11 25.64
N SER A 104 24.17 19.30 26.23
CA SER A 104 24.07 19.56 27.67
C SER A 104 23.35 20.89 27.90
N ALA A 105 22.91 21.14 29.13
CA ALA A 105 22.26 22.41 29.49
C ALA A 105 23.12 23.66 29.20
N SER A 106 24.45 23.52 29.15
CA SER A 106 25.38 24.62 28.85
C SER A 106 25.75 24.75 27.37
N THR A 107 25.49 23.73 26.56
CA THR A 107 25.86 23.72 25.12
C THR A 107 24.67 23.95 24.21
N VAL A 108 23.45 23.73 24.72
CA VAL A 108 22.21 23.99 23.98
C VAL A 108 21.89 25.49 23.97
N GLY A 109 21.57 26.02 22.80
CA GLY A 109 21.29 27.44 22.61
C GLY A 109 21.04 27.80 21.15
N GLY A 110 21.29 29.06 20.77
CA GLY A 110 20.92 29.59 19.46
C GLY A 110 19.47 30.10 19.41
N PRO A 111 18.97 30.52 18.24
CA PRO A 111 17.59 30.99 18.10
C PRO A 111 16.61 29.83 18.33
N TYR A 112 15.56 30.05 19.12
CA TYR A 112 14.51 29.07 19.44
C TYR A 112 15.05 27.68 19.82
N PRO A 113 15.86 27.58 20.89
CA PRO A 113 16.64 26.39 21.16
C PRO A 113 15.76 25.18 21.50
N TYR A 114 16.22 23.99 21.11
CA TYR A 114 15.57 22.74 21.49
C TYR A 114 16.60 21.65 21.77
N TRP A 115 16.19 20.64 22.55
CA TRP A 115 16.95 19.41 22.77
C TRP A 115 15.97 18.25 22.93
N GLN A 116 16.05 17.29 22.01
CA GLN A 116 15.20 16.11 21.97
C GLN A 116 16.04 14.83 21.90
N SER A 117 15.55 13.77 22.56
CA SER A 117 16.05 12.41 22.43
C SER A 117 14.92 11.45 22.08
N PHE A 118 15.22 10.40 21.33
CA PHE A 118 14.25 9.41 20.86
C PHE A 118 14.77 7.99 21.08
N THR A 119 13.86 7.07 21.40
CA THR A 119 14.15 5.63 21.42
C THR A 119 13.16 4.87 20.55
N TYR A 120 13.56 3.69 20.09
CA TYR A 120 12.79 2.85 19.20
C TYR A 120 12.77 1.40 19.71
N ASP A 121 11.72 0.65 19.35
CA ASP A 121 11.68 -0.80 19.53
C ASP A 121 12.22 -1.56 18.30
N ASP A 122 12.26 -2.89 18.39
CA ASP A 122 12.76 -3.75 17.31
C ASP A 122 11.86 -3.72 16.06
N ALA A 123 10.58 -3.33 16.21
CA ALA A 123 9.65 -3.07 15.10
C ALA A 123 9.81 -1.65 14.53
N ARG A 124 10.85 -0.93 14.95
CA ARG A 124 11.18 0.45 14.56
C ARG A 124 10.09 1.46 14.91
N ASN A 125 9.21 1.13 15.85
CA ASN A 125 8.28 2.10 16.40
C ASN A 125 9.03 3.04 17.33
N ARG A 126 8.73 4.33 17.28
CA ARG A 126 9.21 5.27 18.31
C ARG A 126 8.58 4.88 19.64
N LYS A 127 9.39 4.54 20.63
CA LYS A 127 8.97 4.15 22.00
C LYS A 127 8.94 5.34 22.94
N THR A 128 9.94 6.21 22.88
CA THR A 128 9.96 7.46 23.65
C THR A 128 10.41 8.65 22.82
N GLU A 129 9.91 9.83 23.21
CA GLU A 129 10.42 11.14 22.85
C GLU A 129 10.62 11.91 24.16
N THR A 130 11.87 12.28 24.46
CA THR A 130 12.19 13.15 25.60
C THR A 130 12.52 14.54 25.07
N GLN A 131 11.74 15.53 25.49
CA GLN A 131 12.05 16.95 25.32
C GLN A 131 12.79 17.39 26.57
N HIS A 132 14.08 17.69 26.43
CA HIS A 132 14.90 18.07 27.56
C HIS A 132 14.64 19.52 27.93
N GLY A 133 14.46 19.75 29.23
CA GLY A 133 14.18 21.07 29.76
C GLY A 133 15.39 22.00 29.60
N LEU A 134 15.15 23.23 29.19
CA LEU A 134 16.17 24.27 29.04
C LEU A 134 16.02 25.31 30.16
N ALA A 135 17.12 25.98 30.52
CA ALA A 135 17.14 27.04 31.54
C ALA A 135 16.50 26.63 32.89
N GLY A 136 16.73 25.37 33.32
CA GLY A 136 16.22 24.84 34.59
C GLY A 136 14.81 24.25 34.54
N ALA A 137 14.14 24.24 33.37
CA ALA A 137 12.92 23.47 33.18
C ALA A 137 13.19 21.96 33.31
N ALA A 138 12.17 21.20 33.72
CA ALA A 138 12.25 19.75 33.80
C ALA A 138 12.06 19.10 32.43
N ASP A 139 12.61 17.90 32.27
CA ASP A 139 12.40 17.07 31.08
C ASP A 139 10.94 16.61 30.98
N VAL A 140 10.41 16.59 29.76
CA VAL A 140 9.11 16.01 29.42
C VAL A 140 9.36 14.76 28.58
N THR A 141 9.02 13.59 29.11
CA THR A 141 9.17 12.32 28.37
C THR A 141 7.80 11.79 27.96
N ARG A 142 7.61 11.67 26.66
CA ARG A 142 6.44 11.05 26.04
C ARG A 142 6.72 9.60 25.72
N THR A 143 5.88 8.69 26.21
CA THR A 143 5.95 7.25 25.93
C THR A 143 4.84 6.87 24.96
N TYR A 144 5.21 6.18 23.89
CA TYR A 144 4.32 5.74 22.83
C TYR A 144 4.03 4.25 23.07
N ASN A 145 2.76 3.92 23.28
CA ASN A 145 2.33 2.56 23.56
C ASN A 145 1.69 1.94 22.33
N TYR A 146 2.13 0.73 21.99
CA TYR A 146 1.68 -0.05 20.84
C TYR A 146 1.02 -1.35 21.30
N PRO A 147 0.25 -2.04 20.43
CA PRO A 147 -0.24 -3.38 20.73
C PRO A 147 0.91 -4.31 21.10
N SER A 148 0.65 -5.23 22.04
CA SER A 148 1.64 -6.25 22.42
C SER A 148 2.00 -7.14 21.24
N THR A 149 3.21 -7.72 21.25
CA THR A 149 3.67 -8.67 20.22
C THR A 149 2.62 -9.74 19.90
N GLY A 150 2.41 -10.00 18.61
CA GLY A 150 1.40 -10.96 18.13
C GLY A 150 -0.01 -10.38 17.98
N GLN A 151 -0.27 -9.16 18.46
CA GLN A 151 -1.56 -8.49 18.24
C GLN A 151 -1.62 -7.77 16.87
N PRO A 152 -2.82 -7.61 16.28
CA PRO A 152 -2.99 -6.88 15.02
C PRO A 152 -2.52 -5.42 15.13
N ARG A 153 -2.01 -4.90 14.01
CA ARG A 153 -1.53 -3.51 13.84
C ARG A 153 -0.38 -3.14 14.80
N PRO A 154 0.75 -3.88 14.79
CA PRO A 154 1.87 -3.68 15.71
C PRO A 154 2.55 -2.30 15.58
N HIS A 155 2.32 -1.56 14.49
CA HIS A 155 2.88 -0.22 14.26
C HIS A 155 1.90 0.93 14.58
N ALA A 156 0.65 0.61 14.91
CA ALA A 156 -0.37 1.61 15.20
C ALA A 156 -0.31 2.01 16.67
N VAL A 157 0.20 3.22 16.97
CA VAL A 157 0.27 3.71 18.35
C VAL A 157 -1.13 3.80 18.95
N GLN A 158 -1.37 3.26 20.14
CA GLN A 158 -2.66 3.33 20.83
C GLN A 158 -2.75 4.56 21.71
N THR A 159 -1.69 4.85 22.46
CA THR A 159 -1.63 6.02 23.34
C THR A 159 -0.23 6.64 23.35
N VAL A 160 -0.18 7.95 23.60
CA VAL A 160 1.05 8.67 23.94
C VAL A 160 0.86 9.36 25.27
N VAL A 161 1.64 9.00 26.28
CA VAL A 161 1.48 9.46 27.67
C VAL A 161 2.74 10.19 28.16
N GLY A 162 2.65 10.93 29.27
CA GLY A 162 3.80 11.63 29.89
C GLY A 162 4.08 13.04 29.34
N GLY A 163 3.35 13.46 28.30
CA GLY A 163 3.28 14.87 27.91
C GLY A 163 2.26 15.66 28.75
N THR A 164 2.02 16.93 28.40
CA THR A 164 1.01 17.78 29.06
C THR A 164 -0.37 17.13 29.05
N ASN A 165 -0.74 16.51 27.93
CA ASN A 165 -1.95 15.73 27.77
C ASN A 165 -1.61 14.33 27.22
N SER A 166 -2.35 13.32 27.66
CA SER A 166 -2.32 12.01 27.03
C SER A 166 -3.04 12.08 25.68
N LEU A 167 -2.42 11.49 24.67
CA LEU A 167 -3.04 11.24 23.37
C LEU A 167 -3.56 9.81 23.31
N GLY A 168 -4.74 9.64 22.72
CA GLY A 168 -5.33 8.33 22.42
C GLY A 168 -5.69 8.24 20.94
N PHE A 169 -5.52 7.08 20.36
CA PHE A 169 -5.75 6.85 18.94
C PHE A 169 -6.56 5.58 18.70
N GLU A 170 -7.56 5.69 17.83
CA GLU A 170 -8.31 4.55 17.34
C GLU A 170 -8.17 4.45 15.83
N TYR A 171 -8.24 3.22 15.33
CA TYR A 171 -8.00 2.92 13.93
C TYR A 171 -9.11 2.03 13.38
N ASP A 172 -9.43 2.23 12.12
CA ASP A 172 -10.25 1.31 11.37
C ASP A 172 -9.49 0.02 10.99
N ALA A 173 -10.20 -0.80 10.23
CA ALA A 173 -9.75 -2.04 9.63
C ALA A 173 -8.49 -1.95 8.78
N ALA A 174 -8.41 -0.88 7.99
CA ALA A 174 -7.33 -0.63 7.05
C ALA A 174 -6.13 0.03 7.75
N GLY A 175 -6.27 0.36 9.03
CA GLY A 175 -5.24 1.03 9.82
C GLY A 175 -5.27 2.55 9.65
N ASN A 176 -6.36 3.14 9.20
CA ASN A 176 -6.51 4.59 9.17
C ASN A 176 -6.90 5.10 10.57
N THR A 177 -6.28 6.17 11.06
CA THR A 177 -6.63 6.78 12.34
C THR A 177 -8.01 7.43 12.25
N VAL A 178 -9.03 6.86 12.90
CA VAL A 178 -10.43 7.36 12.90
C VAL A 178 -10.75 8.23 14.10
N SER A 179 -9.94 8.18 15.15
CA SER A 179 -10.08 9.02 16.34
C SER A 179 -8.72 9.41 16.88
N ARG A 180 -8.57 10.68 17.25
CA ARG A 180 -7.44 11.24 18.01
C ARG A 180 -8.02 12.00 19.20
N SER A 181 -7.77 11.51 20.41
CA SER A 181 -8.19 12.18 21.64
C SER A 181 -6.99 12.84 22.33
N GLU A 182 -7.16 14.06 22.82
CA GLU A 182 -6.13 14.81 23.55
C GLU A 182 -6.79 15.52 24.74
N GLY A 183 -6.38 15.17 25.98
CA GLY A 183 -6.89 15.85 27.19
C GLY A 183 -8.42 15.76 27.36
N GLY A 184 -9.04 14.65 26.93
CA GLY A 184 -10.49 14.43 26.99
C GLY A 184 -11.30 15.05 25.83
N LYS A 185 -10.64 15.77 24.91
CA LYS A 185 -11.23 16.26 23.66
C LYS A 185 -10.94 15.25 22.55
N SER A 186 -11.92 14.96 21.70
CA SER A 186 -11.75 13.99 20.60
C SER A 186 -12.00 14.64 19.24
N GLN A 187 -11.06 14.41 18.34
CA GLN A 187 -11.19 14.66 16.91
C GLN A 187 -11.46 13.32 16.22
N THR A 188 -12.44 13.29 15.32
CA THR A 188 -12.78 12.08 14.53
C THR A 188 -12.48 12.30 13.06
N SER A 189 -12.08 11.23 12.39
CA SER A 189 -11.64 11.24 10.99
C SER A 189 -12.37 10.16 10.21
N GLU A 190 -12.83 10.51 9.00
CA GLU A 190 -13.48 9.61 8.06
C GLU A 190 -12.66 9.55 6.76
N TYR A 191 -12.53 8.36 6.20
CA TYR A 191 -11.74 8.11 4.99
C TYR A 191 -12.64 7.69 3.84
N ASP A 192 -12.27 8.07 2.62
CA ASP A 192 -12.92 7.56 1.44
C ASP A 192 -12.54 6.10 1.18
N TYR A 193 -13.20 5.48 0.20
CA TYR A 193 -12.96 4.09 -0.18
C TYR A 193 -11.56 3.80 -0.76
N GLN A 194 -10.79 4.85 -1.07
CA GLN A 194 -9.40 4.79 -1.53
C GLN A 194 -8.39 5.02 -0.40
N GLY A 195 -8.86 5.31 0.82
CA GLY A 195 -8.04 5.53 2.00
C GLY A 195 -7.58 6.97 2.18
N HIS A 196 -8.12 7.94 1.43
CA HIS A 196 -7.79 9.36 1.64
C HIS A 196 -8.67 9.97 2.73
N LEU A 197 -8.11 10.89 3.53
CA LEU A 197 -8.85 11.57 4.59
C LEU A 197 -9.95 12.45 3.96
N SER A 198 -11.21 12.06 4.11
CA SER A 198 -12.36 12.73 3.48
C SER A 198 -13.03 13.75 4.39
N LYS A 199 -12.94 13.56 5.71
CA LYS A 199 -13.57 14.44 6.70
C LYS A 199 -12.89 14.35 8.06
N VAL A 200 -12.81 15.48 8.74
CA VAL A 200 -12.40 15.61 10.15
C VAL A 200 -13.47 16.39 10.88
N THR A 201 -13.87 15.91 12.06
CA THR A 201 -14.74 16.62 12.99
C THR A 201 -13.97 16.89 14.27
N ASP A 202 -13.82 18.16 14.65
CA ASP A 202 -13.13 18.56 15.88
C ASP A 202 -14.00 18.35 17.14
N GLU A 203 -13.47 18.64 18.32
CA GLU A 203 -14.17 18.42 19.59
C GLU A 203 -15.41 19.32 19.76
N ALA A 204 -15.46 20.43 19.02
CA ALA A 204 -16.57 21.37 19.02
C ALA A 204 -17.64 21.02 17.96
N GLY A 205 -17.48 19.90 17.25
CA GLY A 205 -18.38 19.45 16.19
C GLY A 205 -18.19 20.20 14.87
N LYS A 206 -17.12 21.01 14.73
CA LYS A 206 -16.83 21.68 13.46
C LYS A 206 -16.23 20.69 12.48
N VAL A 207 -16.70 20.78 11.24
CA VAL A 207 -16.33 19.84 10.18
C VAL A 207 -15.39 20.50 9.18
N THR A 208 -14.27 19.82 8.90
CA THR A 208 -13.46 20.05 7.70
C THR A 208 -13.60 18.84 6.77
N SER A 209 -13.92 19.05 5.50
CA SER A 209 -14.04 17.95 4.51
C SER A 209 -13.15 18.16 3.30
N PHE A 210 -12.75 17.06 2.67
CA PHE A 210 -11.82 17.03 1.57
C PHE A 210 -12.41 16.27 0.37
N LEU A 211 -12.05 16.71 -0.82
CA LEU A 211 -12.36 16.03 -2.08
C LEU A 211 -11.06 15.83 -2.85
N TYR A 212 -10.89 14.64 -3.42
CA TYR A 212 -9.73 14.26 -4.20
C TYR A 212 -10.15 14.03 -5.67
N ASP A 213 -9.21 14.20 -6.58
CA ASP A 213 -9.38 13.77 -7.96
C ASP A 213 -9.10 12.27 -8.13
N ALA A 214 -9.23 11.76 -9.36
CA ALA A 214 -9.03 10.35 -9.67
C ALA A 214 -7.57 9.87 -9.50
N ASP A 215 -6.61 10.80 -9.51
CA ASP A 215 -5.19 10.50 -9.28
C ASP A 215 -4.85 10.51 -7.77
N GLY A 216 -5.83 10.86 -6.92
CA GLY A 216 -5.68 10.95 -5.46
C GLY A 216 -5.13 12.30 -5.00
N ALA A 217 -4.99 13.30 -5.88
CA ALA A 217 -4.55 14.62 -5.48
C ALA A 217 -5.72 15.39 -4.85
N ARG A 218 -5.43 16.12 -3.76
CA ARG A 218 -6.45 16.93 -3.08
C ARG A 218 -6.93 18.06 -4.00
N LEU A 219 -8.23 18.09 -4.28
CA LEU A 219 -8.88 19.06 -5.14
C LEU A 219 -9.59 20.16 -4.33
N ILE A 220 -10.30 19.81 -3.26
CA ILE A 220 -11.07 20.78 -2.45
C ILE A 220 -10.88 20.50 -0.95
N ARG A 221 -10.68 21.55 -0.15
CA ARG A 221 -10.87 21.55 1.32
C ARG A 221 -12.03 22.48 1.66
N ARG A 222 -13.04 21.98 2.35
CA ARG A 222 -14.14 22.79 2.92
C ARG A 222 -13.96 22.83 4.43
N ALA A 223 -13.44 23.93 4.92
CA ALA A 223 -13.28 24.23 6.33
C ALA A 223 -14.43 25.13 6.83
N PRO A 224 -14.66 25.23 8.15
CA PRO A 224 -15.71 26.08 8.71
C PRO A 224 -15.60 27.57 8.32
N ASP A 225 -14.37 28.04 8.10
CA ASP A 225 -14.05 29.43 7.80
C ASP A 225 -13.91 29.72 6.30
N ALA A 226 -13.72 28.70 5.45
CA ALA A 226 -13.61 28.87 4.00
C ALA A 226 -13.66 27.56 3.22
N THR A 227 -13.89 27.67 1.90
CA THR A 227 -13.62 26.61 0.93
C THR A 227 -12.38 26.95 0.09
N THR A 228 -11.42 26.05 0.05
CA THR A 228 -10.20 26.16 -0.77
C THR A 228 -10.25 25.15 -1.92
N LEU A 229 -10.06 25.63 -3.15
CA LEU A 229 -9.83 24.83 -4.36
C LEU A 229 -8.32 24.79 -4.64
N TYR A 230 -7.78 23.60 -4.78
CA TYR A 230 -6.38 23.37 -5.12
C TYR A 230 -6.25 23.14 -6.63
N LEU A 231 -5.37 23.90 -7.26
CA LEU A 231 -5.07 23.84 -8.69
C LEU A 231 -3.55 23.66 -8.87
N PRO A 232 -3.09 23.19 -10.03
CA PRO A 232 -1.67 23.13 -10.32
C PRO A 232 -0.98 24.50 -10.11
N GLY A 233 -0.11 24.56 -9.10
CA GLY A 233 0.64 25.78 -8.74
C GLY A 233 -0.20 26.90 -8.11
N MET A 234 -1.43 26.66 -7.66
CA MET A 234 -2.29 27.72 -7.12
C MET A 234 -3.35 27.18 -6.15
N GLU A 235 -3.71 28.00 -5.18
CA GLU A 235 -4.83 27.77 -4.25
C GLU A 235 -5.81 28.93 -4.38
N VAL A 236 -7.10 28.64 -4.54
CA VAL A 236 -8.17 29.64 -4.57
C VAL A 236 -9.04 29.43 -3.34
N ARG A 237 -9.13 30.45 -2.49
CA ARG A 237 -9.85 30.39 -1.21
C ARG A 237 -11.05 31.31 -1.24
N LYS A 238 -12.22 30.77 -0.94
CA LYS A 238 -13.48 31.48 -0.76
C LYS A 238 -13.83 31.51 0.73
N ALA A 239 -13.77 32.70 1.34
CA ALA A 239 -14.14 32.89 2.74
C ALA A 239 -15.63 32.56 2.98
N ALA A 240 -15.93 31.91 4.10
CA ALA A 240 -17.29 31.71 4.56
C ALA A 240 -17.93 33.04 4.98
N GLY A 241 -19.24 33.18 4.80
CA GLY A 241 -19.97 34.42 5.10
C GLY A 241 -19.79 35.49 4.03
N THR A 242 -18.62 36.12 3.93
CA THR A 242 -18.37 37.23 3.00
C THR A 242 -18.30 36.81 1.53
N GLY A 243 -17.93 35.55 1.28
CA GLY A 243 -17.69 35.05 -0.08
C GLY A 243 -16.45 35.64 -0.75
N ALA A 244 -15.62 36.38 -0.02
CA ALA A 244 -14.40 36.98 -0.53
C ALA A 244 -13.48 35.92 -1.14
N ILE A 245 -12.96 36.19 -2.34
CA ILE A 245 -12.06 35.29 -3.06
C ILE A 245 -10.64 35.82 -2.95
N THR A 246 -9.74 34.98 -2.44
CA THR A 246 -8.30 35.19 -2.50
C THR A 246 -7.63 34.05 -3.25
N ALA A 247 -6.44 34.30 -3.79
CA ALA A 247 -5.64 33.26 -4.41
C ALA A 247 -4.18 33.38 -3.98
N THR A 248 -3.56 32.23 -3.74
CA THR A 248 -2.12 32.09 -3.53
C THR A 248 -1.54 31.33 -4.70
N ARG A 249 -0.51 31.85 -5.36
CA ARG A 249 0.12 31.23 -6.54
C ARG A 249 1.57 30.89 -6.25
N TYR A 250 1.98 29.67 -6.60
CA TYR A 250 3.33 29.15 -6.43
C TYR A 250 4.05 29.11 -7.77
N TYR A 251 5.26 29.64 -7.80
CA TYR A 251 6.12 29.64 -8.99
C TYR A 251 7.22 28.61 -8.82
N THR A 252 7.33 27.73 -9.80
CA THR A 252 8.34 26.68 -9.81
C THR A 252 9.43 26.96 -10.84
N HIS A 253 10.66 26.66 -10.47
CA HIS A 253 11.81 26.69 -11.38
C HIS A 253 12.73 25.51 -11.06
N ALA A 254 13.17 24.78 -12.09
CA ALA A 254 13.84 23.49 -11.93
C ALA A 254 13.07 22.55 -10.95
N GLY A 255 11.73 22.64 -11.05
CA GLY A 255 10.69 22.00 -10.23
C GLY A 255 10.81 22.12 -8.71
N ARG A 256 11.60 23.08 -8.21
CA ARG A 256 11.48 23.60 -6.85
C ARG A 256 10.53 24.80 -6.83
N THR A 257 9.76 24.96 -5.75
CA THR A 257 8.99 26.19 -5.55
C THR A 257 9.95 27.29 -5.13
N VAL A 258 10.10 28.33 -5.96
CA VAL A 258 11.06 29.42 -5.77
C VAL A 258 10.41 30.74 -5.39
N ALA A 259 9.11 30.87 -5.58
CA ALA A 259 8.36 32.03 -5.14
C ALA A 259 6.90 31.69 -4.87
N THR A 260 6.26 32.53 -4.06
CA THR A 260 4.81 32.52 -3.86
C THR A 260 4.28 33.94 -4.00
N GLN A 261 3.17 34.11 -4.68
CA GLN A 261 2.35 35.32 -4.58
C GLN A 261 1.22 35.01 -3.61
N ALA A 262 1.27 35.59 -2.41
CA ALA A 262 0.32 35.30 -1.35
C ALA A 262 -1.01 36.06 -1.55
N ASN A 263 -1.98 35.77 -0.68
CA ASN A 263 -3.30 36.41 -0.71
C ASN A 263 -3.26 37.95 -0.55
N ASP A 264 -2.15 38.51 -0.05
CA ASP A 264 -1.90 39.95 0.03
C ASP A 264 -1.45 40.58 -1.31
N LYS A 265 -1.43 39.78 -2.38
CA LYS A 265 -0.99 40.12 -3.75
C LYS A 265 0.50 40.44 -3.87
N LYS A 266 1.30 40.20 -2.82
CA LYS A 266 2.74 40.43 -2.84
C LYS A 266 3.46 39.16 -3.26
N LEU A 267 4.51 39.34 -4.06
CA LEU A 267 5.41 38.27 -4.44
C LEU A 267 6.48 38.10 -3.37
N HIS A 268 6.72 36.87 -2.95
CA HIS A 268 7.78 36.50 -2.03
C HIS A 268 8.67 35.46 -2.68
N TRP A 269 9.98 35.70 -2.71
CA TRP A 269 10.98 34.70 -3.07
C TRP A 269 11.13 33.72 -1.90
N LEU A 270 11.14 32.43 -2.20
CA LEU A 270 11.23 31.36 -1.22
C LEU A 270 12.57 30.65 -1.33
N THR A 271 13.20 30.39 -0.19
CA THR A 271 14.33 29.46 -0.08
C THR A 271 14.03 28.40 0.95
N GLY A 272 14.42 27.17 0.66
CA GLY A 272 14.17 26.02 1.51
C GLY A 272 15.43 25.30 1.96
N ASP A 273 15.25 24.37 2.89
CA ASP A 273 16.28 23.43 3.30
C ASP A 273 16.54 22.36 2.21
N HIS A 274 17.45 21.44 2.51
CA HIS A 274 17.81 20.32 1.62
C HIS A 274 16.66 19.33 1.41
N ASN A 275 15.66 19.31 2.28
CA ASN A 275 14.44 18.50 2.13
C ASN A 275 13.33 19.23 1.36
N GLY A 276 13.57 20.48 0.94
CA GLY A 276 12.60 21.29 0.19
C GLY A 276 11.56 21.99 1.07
N THR A 277 11.73 21.99 2.40
CA THR A 277 10.92 22.81 3.31
C THR A 277 11.29 24.28 3.09
N ALA A 278 10.36 25.11 2.61
CA ALA A 278 10.64 26.54 2.50
C ALA A 278 10.84 27.13 3.91
N MET A 279 12.01 27.71 4.19
CA MET A 279 12.39 28.23 5.50
C MET A 279 12.39 29.76 5.52
N THR A 280 12.86 30.40 4.44
CA THR A 280 12.93 31.86 4.32
C THR A 280 12.02 32.35 3.19
N ALA A 281 11.34 33.47 3.44
CA ALA A 281 10.60 34.23 2.43
C ALA A 281 11.11 35.67 2.39
N ILE A 282 11.34 36.21 1.19
CA ILE A 282 11.74 37.61 0.97
C ILE A 282 10.67 38.31 0.14
N ASN A 283 10.07 39.38 0.68
CA ASN A 283 9.19 40.24 -0.10
C ASN A 283 9.94 40.85 -1.29
N ALA A 284 9.46 40.60 -2.50
CA ALA A 284 10.16 40.99 -3.73
C ALA A 284 10.23 42.51 -3.95
N VAL A 285 9.42 43.30 -3.23
CA VAL A 285 9.38 44.76 -3.35
C VAL A 285 10.08 45.43 -2.17
N THR A 286 9.68 45.09 -0.94
CA THR A 286 10.22 45.76 0.27
C THR A 286 11.56 45.16 0.72
N GLY A 287 11.89 43.95 0.28
CA GLY A 287 13.04 43.20 0.78
C GLY A 287 12.85 42.69 2.21
N GLU A 288 11.66 42.81 2.82
CA GLU A 288 11.39 42.28 4.15
C GLU A 288 11.53 40.75 4.15
N ARG A 289 12.23 40.24 5.17
CA ARG A 289 12.48 38.81 5.36
C ARG A 289 11.52 38.24 6.40
N SER A 290 11.02 37.04 6.14
CA SER A 290 10.37 36.18 7.12
C SER A 290 11.07 34.82 7.16
N ARG A 291 11.15 34.21 8.35
CA ARG A 291 11.84 32.94 8.59
C ARG A 291 11.03 32.09 9.53
N ARG A 292 11.08 30.77 9.35
CA ARG A 292 10.52 29.80 10.28
C ARG A 292 11.53 28.70 10.56
N TYR A 293 11.37 28.05 11.70
CA TYR A 293 12.28 27.04 12.22
C TYR A 293 11.50 25.80 12.60
N TYR A 294 12.02 24.62 12.26
CA TYR A 294 11.40 23.34 12.56
C TYR A 294 12.31 22.49 13.43
N THR A 295 11.71 21.61 14.23
CA THR A 295 12.36 20.42 14.76
C THR A 295 12.46 19.35 13.66
N PRO A 296 13.23 18.26 13.86
CA PRO A 296 13.44 17.25 12.82
C PRO A 296 12.16 16.66 12.24
N PHE A 297 11.17 16.37 13.08
CA PHE A 297 9.87 15.81 12.69
C PHE A 297 8.83 16.90 12.35
N GLY A 298 9.27 18.11 11.99
CA GLY A 298 8.40 19.12 11.38
C GLY A 298 7.51 19.90 12.34
N THR A 299 7.70 19.81 13.66
CA THR A 299 7.07 20.75 14.60
C THR A 299 7.76 22.10 14.48
N GLN A 300 7.00 23.19 14.28
CA GLN A 300 7.58 24.53 14.20
C GLN A 300 8.04 25.00 15.59
N ARG A 301 9.33 25.27 15.76
CA ARG A 301 9.92 25.73 17.03
C ARG A 301 10.01 27.25 17.17
N GLY A 302 9.86 27.98 16.07
CA GLY A 302 9.89 29.45 16.07
C GLY A 302 9.71 30.07 14.69
N ALA A 303 9.47 31.38 14.65
CA ALA A 303 9.41 32.15 13.42
C ALA A 303 9.68 33.65 13.66
N GLU A 304 10.20 34.30 12.62
CA GLU A 304 10.41 35.73 12.50
C GLU A 304 9.53 36.26 11.36
N GLY A 305 8.66 37.22 11.65
CA GLY A 305 7.70 37.74 10.67
C GLY A 305 6.60 36.74 10.30
N VAL A 306 5.82 37.07 9.27
CA VAL A 306 4.68 36.25 8.81
C VAL A 306 5.07 35.50 7.55
N PHE A 307 5.10 34.17 7.62
CA PHE A 307 5.43 33.35 6.46
C PHE A 307 4.25 33.31 5.46
N PRO A 308 4.49 33.48 4.15
CA PRO A 308 3.41 33.55 3.16
C PRO A 308 2.84 32.17 2.79
N GLY A 309 1.51 32.08 2.74
CA GLY A 309 0.77 30.90 2.30
C GLY A 309 0.69 29.77 3.33
N GLU A 310 0.05 28.67 2.96
CA GLU A 310 -0.18 27.51 3.85
C GLU A 310 0.86 26.39 3.68
N ARG A 311 1.77 26.49 2.70
CA ARG A 311 2.81 25.47 2.48
C ARG A 311 3.84 25.47 3.60
N GLY A 312 4.06 24.30 4.19
CA GLY A 312 4.86 24.10 5.38
C GLY A 312 6.00 23.10 5.18
N TYR A 313 6.09 22.18 6.14
CA TYR A 313 7.10 21.14 6.22
C TYR A 313 7.17 20.33 4.93
N VAL A 314 8.38 20.16 4.37
CA VAL A 314 8.68 19.46 3.10
C VAL A 314 7.78 19.83 1.91
N GLY A 315 7.23 21.05 1.91
CA GLY A 315 6.34 21.56 0.86
C GLY A 315 4.89 21.09 0.96
N GLY A 316 4.53 20.37 2.02
CA GLY A 316 3.16 19.96 2.34
C GLY A 316 2.24 21.14 2.66
N THR A 317 0.93 20.88 2.70
CA THR A 317 -0.07 21.90 3.07
C THR A 317 -0.42 21.78 4.54
N ASN A 318 -0.18 22.84 5.33
CA ASN A 318 -0.56 22.86 6.74
C ASN A 318 -2.07 23.12 6.86
N ASP A 319 -2.81 22.15 7.38
CA ASP A 319 -4.24 22.28 7.64
C ASP A 319 -4.47 22.69 9.10
N ALA A 320 -4.58 24.00 9.35
CA ALA A 320 -4.76 24.53 10.70
C ALA A 320 -6.02 24.00 11.41
N THR A 321 -7.07 23.62 10.66
CA THR A 321 -8.32 23.09 11.25
C THR A 321 -8.22 21.63 11.67
N THR A 322 -7.25 20.87 11.16
CA THR A 322 -7.04 19.47 11.55
C THR A 322 -5.79 19.29 12.41
N GLY A 323 -4.82 20.21 12.31
CA GLY A 323 -3.50 20.09 12.92
C GLY A 323 -2.54 19.19 12.14
N LEU A 324 -2.94 18.74 10.95
CA LEU A 324 -2.17 17.83 10.10
C LEU A 324 -1.47 18.57 8.95
N VAL A 325 -0.44 17.94 8.40
CA VAL A 325 0.23 18.35 7.18
C VAL A 325 -0.13 17.37 6.06
N HIS A 326 -0.77 17.88 5.01
CA HIS A 326 -1.06 17.08 3.82
C HIS A 326 0.20 16.87 2.98
N LEU A 327 0.63 15.61 2.88
CA LEU A 327 1.79 15.16 2.10
C LEU A 327 1.33 14.16 1.04
N GLY A 328 0.92 14.68 -0.12
CA GLY A 328 0.54 13.87 -1.28
C GLY A 328 -0.50 12.81 -0.94
N ALA A 329 -0.08 11.55 -0.82
CA ALA A 329 -0.96 10.42 -0.56
C ALA A 329 -1.44 10.30 0.90
N ARG A 330 -0.79 10.96 1.87
CA ARG A 330 -1.07 10.77 3.30
C ARG A 330 -1.12 12.08 4.08
N GLU A 331 -1.77 12.02 5.23
CA GLU A 331 -1.73 13.10 6.22
C GLU A 331 -0.68 12.77 7.29
N TYR A 332 0.17 13.75 7.57
CA TYR A 332 1.26 13.68 8.52
C TYR A 332 0.93 14.46 9.79
N ASP A 333 1.13 13.84 10.96
CA ASP A 333 1.01 14.50 12.26
C ASP A 333 2.41 14.88 12.77
N PRO A 334 2.84 16.15 12.64
CA PRO A 334 4.14 16.60 13.13
C PRO A 334 4.25 16.55 14.66
N SER A 335 3.13 16.55 15.40
CA SER A 335 3.13 16.47 16.87
C SER A 335 3.53 15.09 17.39
N THR A 336 3.35 14.05 16.58
CA THR A 336 3.79 12.69 16.91
C THR A 336 4.85 12.16 15.95
N GLY A 337 5.14 12.89 14.86
CA GLY A 337 6.15 12.56 13.87
C GLY A 337 5.82 11.35 13.01
N ARG A 338 4.53 11.08 12.75
CA ARG A 338 4.07 9.88 12.01
C ARG A 338 2.96 10.21 11.02
N PHE A 339 2.74 9.32 10.07
CA PHE A 339 1.55 9.35 9.23
C PHE A 339 0.32 8.83 9.99
N THR A 340 -0.87 9.28 9.55
CA THR A 340 -2.18 8.89 10.11
C THR A 340 -2.78 7.65 9.44
N THR A 341 -2.18 7.20 8.33
CA THR A 341 -2.60 6.02 7.57
C THR A 341 -1.40 5.14 7.24
N VAL A 342 -1.66 3.87 6.96
CA VAL A 342 -0.65 2.90 6.50
C VAL A 342 -0.03 3.37 5.19
N ASP A 343 1.28 3.14 5.06
CA ASP A 343 2.01 3.42 3.82
C ASP A 343 1.38 2.69 2.62
N PRO A 344 0.95 3.41 1.56
CA PRO A 344 0.43 2.77 0.37
C PRO A 344 1.50 2.01 -0.44
N VAL A 345 2.80 2.21 -0.16
CA VAL A 345 3.90 1.51 -0.82
C VAL A 345 4.70 0.73 0.21
N LEU A 346 4.49 -0.59 0.22
CA LEU A 346 5.32 -1.50 0.98
C LEU A 346 6.54 -1.90 0.16
N GLU A 347 7.74 -1.81 0.74
CA GLU A 347 9.00 -2.30 0.15
C GLU A 347 9.51 -3.49 1.00
N PRO A 348 9.03 -4.74 0.77
CA PRO A 348 9.29 -5.86 1.68
C PRO A 348 10.77 -6.19 1.91
N ASN A 349 11.62 -5.80 0.95
CA ASN A 349 13.08 -5.97 1.00
C ASN A 349 13.81 -4.84 1.76
N ARG A 350 13.10 -3.80 2.19
CA ARG A 350 13.60 -2.71 3.03
C ARG A 350 12.93 -2.83 4.40
N PRO A 351 13.59 -3.42 5.42
CA PRO A 351 13.01 -3.59 6.75
C PRO A 351 12.45 -2.31 7.37
N ALA A 352 13.03 -1.16 7.00
CA ALA A 352 12.54 0.16 7.40
C ALA A 352 11.10 0.45 6.98
N SER A 353 10.72 0.03 5.77
CA SER A 353 9.37 0.26 5.21
C SER A 353 8.29 -0.62 5.83
N LEU A 354 8.68 -1.64 6.61
CA LEU A 354 7.72 -2.50 7.31
C LEU A 354 6.96 -1.72 8.38
N ASN A 355 7.57 -0.65 8.94
CA ASN A 355 6.85 0.25 9.81
C ASN A 355 5.86 1.10 9.00
N ALA A 356 4.59 0.72 9.08
CA ALA A 356 3.51 1.27 8.28
C ALA A 356 3.24 2.78 8.45
N TYR A 357 3.69 3.40 9.55
CA TYR A 357 3.36 4.80 9.88
C TYR A 357 4.58 5.70 10.05
N ALA A 358 5.80 5.13 10.06
CA ALA A 358 7.02 5.87 10.28
C ALA A 358 7.21 6.91 9.17
N TYR A 359 7.53 8.14 9.55
CA TYR A 359 7.95 9.15 8.60
C TYR A 359 9.45 9.04 8.36
N ALA A 360 9.84 8.98 7.09
CA ALA A 360 11.23 9.04 6.65
C ALA A 360 12.14 8.00 7.36
N ASP A 361 11.62 6.79 7.64
CA ASP A 361 12.31 5.71 8.38
C ASP A 361 12.88 6.13 9.74
N ASN A 362 12.21 7.05 10.42
CA ASN A 362 12.68 7.69 11.66
C ASN A 362 13.98 8.51 11.50
N SER A 363 14.33 8.92 10.27
CA SER A 363 15.52 9.71 9.97
C SER A 363 15.19 10.98 9.15
N PRO A 364 14.32 11.88 9.68
CA PRO A 364 13.69 12.96 8.92
C PRO A 364 14.63 14.10 8.49
N ILE A 365 15.88 14.11 8.98
CA ILE A 365 16.91 15.03 8.50
C ILE A 365 17.65 14.45 7.31
N THR A 366 17.85 13.13 7.27
CA THR A 366 18.59 12.45 6.18
C THR A 366 17.65 12.11 5.01
N TYR A 367 16.44 11.67 5.35
CA TYR A 367 15.39 11.32 4.39
C TYR A 367 14.20 12.26 4.53
N ALA A 368 13.43 12.41 3.46
CA ALA A 368 12.17 13.11 3.43
C ALA A 368 11.15 12.29 2.64
N ASP A 369 9.87 12.37 3.01
CA ASP A 369 8.77 11.80 2.22
C ASP A 369 7.77 12.90 1.84
N PRO A 370 8.12 13.80 0.89
CA PRO A 370 7.23 14.88 0.46
C PRO A 370 6.00 14.36 -0.31
N THR A 371 6.02 13.11 -0.76
CA THR A 371 4.92 12.47 -1.49
C THR A 371 3.93 11.76 -0.58
N GLY A 372 4.32 11.47 0.66
CA GLY A 372 3.60 10.56 1.54
C GLY A 372 3.51 9.13 1.00
N GLU A 373 4.46 8.67 0.20
CA GLU A 373 4.45 7.31 -0.38
C GLU A 373 5.73 6.53 -0.08
N LYS A 374 6.87 7.18 0.10
CA LYS A 374 8.07 6.52 0.62
C LYS A 374 9.16 7.53 0.97
N PRO A 375 10.08 7.17 1.89
CA PRO A 375 11.28 7.95 2.14
C PRO A 375 12.15 8.06 0.89
N HIS A 376 12.54 9.29 0.59
CA HIS A 376 13.56 9.62 -0.40
C HIS A 376 14.76 10.25 0.30
N CYS A 377 15.97 10.04 -0.23
CA CYS A 377 17.11 10.88 0.12
C CYS A 377 16.74 12.33 -0.24
N GLY A 378 16.83 13.26 0.72
CA GLY A 378 16.59 14.69 0.48
C GLY A 378 17.35 15.19 -0.74
N THR A 379 16.91 16.31 -1.34
CA THR A 379 17.21 16.67 -2.73
C THR A 379 18.67 16.41 -3.16
N GLY A 380 18.86 15.34 -3.94
CA GLY A 380 19.84 15.32 -5.02
C GLY A 380 21.03 14.38 -4.94
N CYS A 381 21.13 13.41 -4.02
CA CYS A 381 22.21 12.41 -4.09
C CYS A 381 21.73 11.05 -3.57
N GLU A 382 21.60 10.07 -4.47
CA GLU A 382 21.62 8.65 -4.11
C GLU A 382 22.99 8.10 -4.53
N TYR A 383 23.82 7.72 -3.55
CA TYR A 383 25.08 7.02 -3.78
C TYR A 383 24.77 5.54 -3.94
N ASN A 384 25.07 4.96 -5.11
CA ASN A 384 24.89 3.54 -5.35
C ASN A 384 26.21 2.79 -5.01
N PRO A 385 26.26 2.04 -3.89
CA PRO A 385 27.48 1.37 -3.46
C PRO A 385 27.90 0.22 -4.38
N GLY A 386 27.00 -0.32 -5.21
CA GLY A 386 27.29 -1.37 -6.18
C GLY A 386 27.89 -0.87 -7.51
N THR A 387 27.85 0.43 -7.78
CA THR A 387 28.31 1.00 -9.07
C THR A 387 29.28 2.17 -8.94
N GLY A 388 29.49 2.70 -7.72
CA GLY A 388 30.36 3.85 -7.47
C GLY A 388 29.90 5.16 -8.10
N LYS A 389 28.64 5.24 -8.57
CA LYS A 389 28.08 6.42 -9.24
C LYS A 389 27.15 7.20 -8.31
N VAL A 390 27.27 8.53 -8.39
CA VAL A 390 26.39 9.49 -7.72
C VAL A 390 25.23 9.83 -8.66
N HIS A 391 24.00 9.52 -8.26
CA HIS A 391 22.80 9.93 -8.99
C HIS A 391 22.29 11.26 -8.45
N TYR A 392 22.34 12.31 -9.29
CA TYR A 392 21.73 13.60 -9.00
C TYR A 392 20.24 13.56 -9.39
N TYR A 393 19.35 13.64 -8.39
CA TYR A 393 17.93 13.91 -8.64
C TYR A 393 17.67 15.40 -8.49
N ASP A 394 17.68 16.13 -9.61
CA ASP A 394 16.97 17.41 -9.67
C ASP A 394 15.46 17.12 -9.65
N ASN A 395 14.72 17.88 -8.83
CA ASN A 395 13.26 17.76 -8.76
C ASN A 395 12.60 18.59 -9.87
N THR A 396 12.86 18.34 -11.16
CA THR A 396 11.92 18.76 -12.23
C THR A 396 11.08 17.55 -12.68
N PRO A 397 9.74 17.63 -12.65
CA PRO A 397 8.85 16.48 -12.68
C PRO A 397 9.06 15.61 -13.92
N CYS A 398 9.25 14.32 -13.70
CA CYS A 398 8.67 13.25 -14.51
C CYS A 398 8.75 13.40 -16.06
N LYS A 399 9.81 13.96 -16.65
CA LYS A 399 9.93 14.01 -18.13
C LYS A 399 11.27 13.61 -18.74
N LYS A 400 12.38 13.57 -18.00
CA LYS A 400 13.67 13.14 -18.58
C LYS A 400 14.10 11.71 -18.23
N CYS A 401 13.52 11.09 -17.19
CA CYS A 401 13.50 9.63 -17.08
C CYS A 401 12.43 8.99 -17.99
N LEU A 402 11.41 9.75 -18.41
CA LEU A 402 10.42 9.30 -19.39
C LEU A 402 10.86 9.48 -20.86
N ALA A 403 11.86 10.32 -21.17
CA ALA A 403 12.32 10.51 -22.55
C ALA A 403 13.44 9.53 -22.99
N LYS A 404 14.22 8.96 -22.06
CA LYS A 404 15.24 7.95 -22.41
C LYS A 404 14.73 6.50 -22.39
N GLN A 405 13.56 6.24 -21.81
CA GLN A 405 12.84 4.98 -21.98
C GLN A 405 11.83 5.00 -23.15
N GLN A 406 11.70 6.11 -23.88
CA GLN A 406 10.83 6.21 -25.06
C GLN A 406 11.48 5.79 -26.38
N LYS A 407 12.71 5.28 -26.39
CA LYS A 407 13.35 4.75 -27.62
C LYS A 407 13.59 3.24 -27.65
N SER A 408 13.12 2.49 -26.65
CA SER A 408 13.17 1.02 -26.65
C SER A 408 12.18 0.46 -25.62
N ASN A 409 10.88 0.59 -25.77
CA ASN A 409 10.00 -0.23 -26.62
C ASN A 409 8.58 0.32 -26.43
N GLY A 410 7.76 0.32 -27.49
CA GLY A 410 6.51 1.08 -27.54
C GLY A 410 5.35 0.62 -26.63
N GLY A 411 4.55 1.59 -26.20
CA GLY A 411 3.09 1.47 -26.01
C GLY A 411 2.54 1.30 -24.58
N SER A 412 2.30 2.41 -23.86
CA SER A 412 0.96 2.83 -23.36
C SER A 412 1.06 4.22 -22.70
N SER A 413 -0.02 5.01 -22.77
CA SER A 413 -0.12 6.38 -22.24
C SER A 413 -0.28 6.42 -20.72
N GLY A 414 0.23 7.49 -20.08
CA GLY A 414 0.25 7.70 -18.61
C GLY A 414 -1.11 7.77 -17.87
N SER A 415 -2.24 7.50 -18.54
CA SER A 415 -3.56 7.38 -17.92
C SER A 415 -3.83 6.03 -17.26
N ASP A 416 -3.06 5.00 -17.60
CA ASP A 416 -3.35 3.61 -17.23
C ASP A 416 -2.74 3.25 -15.86
N TYR A 417 -1.57 3.84 -15.55
CA TYR A 417 -0.84 3.60 -14.29
C TYR A 417 -1.56 4.14 -13.04
N ALA A 418 -2.24 5.29 -13.14
CA ALA A 418 -3.01 5.87 -12.04
C ALA A 418 -4.30 5.08 -11.76
N ARG A 419 -4.99 4.61 -12.81
CA ARG A 419 -6.17 3.75 -12.70
C ARG A 419 -5.87 2.38 -12.08
N ASP A 420 -4.73 1.79 -12.42
CA ASP A 420 -4.33 0.48 -11.87
C ASP A 420 -3.98 0.55 -10.38
N LYS A 421 -3.36 1.66 -9.92
CA LYS A 421 -3.05 1.91 -8.51
C LYS A 421 -4.32 2.15 -7.68
N GLU A 422 -5.28 2.87 -8.26
CA GLU A 422 -6.59 3.13 -7.68
C GLU A 422 -7.43 1.84 -7.57
N ALA A 423 -7.39 0.97 -8.57
CA ALA A 423 -8.04 -0.34 -8.54
C ALA A 423 -7.43 -1.29 -7.48
N ALA A 424 -6.12 -1.28 -7.29
CA ALA A 424 -5.44 -2.07 -6.26
C ALA A 424 -5.81 -1.63 -4.84
N ARG A 425 -5.83 -0.31 -4.57
CA ARG A 425 -6.22 0.25 -3.26
C ARG A 425 -7.68 -0.06 -2.90
N ARG A 426 -8.60 0.08 -3.87
CA ARG A 426 -10.03 -0.24 -3.72
C ARG A 426 -10.31 -1.73 -3.49
N LEU A 427 -9.51 -2.59 -4.12
CA LEU A 427 -9.62 -4.05 -3.96
C LEU A 427 -9.10 -4.49 -2.58
N GLN A 428 -8.02 -3.87 -2.08
CA GLN A 428 -7.46 -4.16 -0.77
C GLN A 428 -8.38 -3.69 0.36
N SER A 429 -8.91 -2.46 0.28
CA SER A 429 -9.87 -1.95 1.28
C SER A 429 -11.16 -2.78 1.32
N ALA A 430 -11.69 -3.20 0.16
CA ALA A 430 -12.87 -4.06 0.09
C ALA A 430 -12.61 -5.50 0.61
N ARG A 431 -11.40 -6.05 0.40
CA ARG A 431 -11.00 -7.37 0.92
C ARG A 431 -10.82 -7.37 2.44
N ILE A 432 -10.25 -6.30 2.99
CA ILE A 432 -10.11 -6.11 4.44
C ILE A 432 -11.49 -5.99 5.09
N ALA A 433 -12.38 -5.17 4.55
CA ALA A 433 -13.76 -5.04 5.06
C ALA A 433 -14.55 -6.36 4.99
N ALA A 434 -14.34 -7.17 3.94
CA ALA A 434 -14.95 -8.49 3.83
C ALA A 434 -14.35 -9.52 4.82
N ALA A 435 -13.04 -9.46 5.06
CA ALA A 435 -12.36 -10.30 6.05
C ALA A 435 -12.81 -9.99 7.49
N GLU A 436 -13.06 -8.71 7.80
CA GLU A 436 -13.57 -8.30 9.10
C GLU A 436 -15.04 -8.63 9.33
N ALA A 437 -15.88 -8.42 8.32
CA ALA A 437 -17.27 -8.85 8.40
C ALA A 437 -17.36 -10.37 8.60
N LYS A 438 -16.47 -11.14 7.96
CA LYS A 438 -16.29 -12.58 8.20
C LYS A 438 -15.80 -12.87 9.63
N ALA A 439 -14.85 -12.11 10.15
CA ALA A 439 -14.34 -12.29 11.51
C ALA A 439 -15.42 -12.03 12.59
N LYS A 440 -16.25 -10.99 12.43
CA LYS A 440 -17.38 -10.67 13.34
C LYS A 440 -18.46 -11.77 13.33
N VAL A 441 -18.73 -12.35 12.17
CA VAL A 441 -19.63 -13.51 12.03
C VAL A 441 -19.05 -14.73 12.75
N ILE A 442 -17.75 -14.99 12.61
CA ILE A 442 -17.07 -16.10 13.30
C ILE A 442 -17.09 -15.92 14.81
N SER A 443 -16.86 -14.70 15.33
CA SER A 443 -16.87 -14.44 16.77
C SER A 443 -18.27 -14.59 17.38
N ALA A 444 -19.30 -14.10 16.70
CA ALA A 444 -20.68 -14.26 17.16
C ALA A 444 -21.11 -15.75 17.14
N ALA A 445 -20.68 -16.51 16.12
CA ALA A 445 -20.92 -17.95 16.06
C ALA A 445 -20.22 -18.72 17.17
N LYS A 446 -18.94 -18.41 17.46
CA LYS A 446 -18.18 -19.03 18.57
C LYS A 446 -18.85 -18.77 19.94
N ALA A 447 -19.32 -17.54 20.17
CA ALA A 447 -20.02 -17.19 21.41
C ALA A 447 -21.34 -17.97 21.59
N LEU A 448 -22.12 -18.16 20.51
CA LEU A 448 -23.35 -18.96 20.54
C LEU A 448 -23.08 -20.46 20.77
N VAL A 449 -22.01 -20.99 20.19
CA VAL A 449 -21.57 -22.39 20.40
C VAL A 449 -21.14 -22.62 21.85
N GLN A 450 -20.38 -21.69 22.44
CA GLN A 450 -19.95 -21.78 23.84
C GLN A 450 -21.15 -21.80 24.80
N ILE A 451 -22.15 -20.93 24.57
CA ILE A 451 -23.39 -20.90 25.37
C ILE A 451 -24.17 -22.22 25.24
N ALA A 452 -24.22 -22.83 24.06
CA ALA A 452 -24.91 -24.10 23.85
C ALA A 452 -24.18 -25.30 24.49
N ALA A 453 -22.85 -25.28 24.50
CA ALA A 453 -22.03 -26.28 25.18
C ALA A 453 -22.19 -26.18 26.71
N ASP A 454 -22.02 -24.98 27.27
CA ASP A 454 -22.00 -24.74 28.71
C ASP A 454 -23.39 -24.90 29.36
N GLU A 455 -24.47 -24.52 28.68
CA GLU A 455 -25.82 -24.51 29.27
C GLU A 455 -26.73 -25.67 28.86
N LEU A 456 -26.47 -26.32 27.72
CA LEU A 456 -27.37 -27.37 27.19
C LEU A 456 -26.70 -28.72 26.98
N GLY A 457 -25.38 -28.84 27.22
CA GLY A 457 -24.65 -30.10 27.13
C GLY A 457 -24.64 -30.72 25.73
N ILE A 458 -24.83 -29.90 24.69
CA ILE A 458 -24.84 -30.37 23.29
C ILE A 458 -23.41 -30.33 22.76
N THR A 459 -22.69 -31.44 22.89
CA THR A 459 -21.28 -31.58 22.48
C THR A 459 -21.09 -31.96 21.01
N ASP A 460 -22.12 -32.50 20.35
CA ASP A 460 -21.99 -33.08 19.00
C ASP A 460 -21.97 -32.03 17.86
N ALA A 461 -22.30 -30.77 18.16
CA ALA A 461 -22.19 -29.65 17.21
C ALA A 461 -20.75 -29.08 17.11
N LEU A 462 -19.80 -29.59 17.90
CA LEU A 462 -18.44 -29.03 18.00
C LEU A 462 -17.51 -29.35 16.82
N ASP A 463 -17.71 -30.46 16.09
CA ASP A 463 -16.66 -30.93 15.15
C ASP A 463 -16.60 -30.15 13.81
N CYS A 464 -17.66 -29.48 13.29
CA CYS A 464 -17.56 -28.61 12.07
C CYS A 464 -16.79 -27.31 12.37
N PHE A 465 -16.87 -26.80 13.60
CA PHE A 465 -16.43 -25.44 13.94
C PHE A 465 -15.07 -25.38 14.65
N THR A 466 -14.61 -26.48 15.25
CA THR A 466 -13.36 -26.51 16.02
C THR A 466 -12.21 -27.27 15.36
N LYS A 467 -12.47 -28.15 14.38
CA LYS A 467 -11.43 -29.02 13.78
C LYS A 467 -11.31 -28.96 12.24
N GLY A 468 -12.15 -28.22 11.51
CA GLY A 468 -12.16 -28.19 10.04
C GLY A 468 -11.86 -26.84 9.40
N ASP A 469 -11.22 -26.86 8.22
CA ASP A 469 -10.92 -25.70 7.39
C ASP A 469 -12.19 -24.86 7.09
N LEU A 470 -12.21 -23.63 7.59
CA LEU A 470 -13.37 -22.72 7.68
C LEU A 470 -13.81 -22.12 6.33
N GLY A 471 -13.39 -22.69 5.21
CA GLY A 471 -13.92 -22.44 3.87
C GLY A 471 -15.19 -23.24 3.54
N ALA A 472 -15.45 -24.36 4.24
CA ALA A 472 -16.49 -25.32 3.84
C ALA A 472 -17.86 -25.20 4.54
N CYS A 473 -17.97 -24.65 5.76
CA CYS A 473 -19.25 -24.61 6.53
C CYS A 473 -20.12 -23.33 6.26
N GLY A 474 -19.85 -22.53 5.21
CA GLY A 474 -20.48 -21.21 4.99
C GLY A 474 -22.00 -21.22 4.71
N ALA A 475 -22.50 -22.26 4.04
CA ALA A 475 -23.94 -22.44 3.83
C ALA A 475 -24.67 -22.97 5.09
N THR A 476 -23.92 -23.61 5.99
CA THR A 476 -24.44 -24.20 7.23
C THR A 476 -24.66 -23.14 8.31
N ALA A 477 -23.88 -22.06 8.32
CA ALA A 477 -24.01 -20.99 9.32
C ALA A 477 -25.38 -20.29 9.31
N LEU A 478 -26.03 -20.14 8.15
CA LEU A 478 -27.37 -19.54 8.05
C LEU A 478 -28.48 -20.50 8.51
N ASN A 479 -28.36 -21.78 8.17
CA ASN A 479 -29.31 -22.83 8.61
C ASN A 479 -29.16 -23.14 10.09
N VAL A 480 -27.92 -23.10 10.61
CA VAL A 480 -27.61 -23.20 12.03
C VAL A 480 -28.13 -21.97 12.77
N ALA A 481 -27.90 -20.75 12.28
CA ALA A 481 -28.43 -19.52 12.89
C ALA A 481 -29.97 -19.51 12.97
N ALA A 482 -30.67 -19.96 11.92
CA ALA A 482 -32.13 -20.11 11.95
C ALA A 482 -32.57 -21.21 12.94
N SER A 483 -31.83 -22.31 13.05
CA SER A 483 -32.13 -23.40 14.00
C SER A 483 -31.83 -23.03 15.47
N PHE A 484 -30.87 -22.13 15.73
CA PHE A 484 -30.51 -21.69 17.08
C PHE A 484 -31.52 -20.68 17.66
N VAL A 485 -32.09 -19.80 16.83
CA VAL A 485 -33.10 -18.82 17.28
C VAL A 485 -34.45 -19.49 17.58
N GLY A 486 -34.77 -20.62 16.93
CA GLY A 486 -36.02 -21.37 17.18
C GLY A 486 -35.90 -22.57 18.13
N GLY A 487 -34.79 -23.33 18.07
CA GLY A 487 -34.66 -24.62 18.75
C GLY A 487 -34.19 -24.55 20.21
N LEU A 488 -33.35 -23.55 20.57
CA LEU A 488 -32.88 -23.38 21.95
C LEU A 488 -33.96 -22.85 22.90
N ALA A 489 -34.88 -22.01 22.41
CA ALA A 489 -35.92 -21.39 23.23
C ALA A 489 -36.85 -22.44 23.88
N GLY A 490 -37.19 -23.52 23.15
CA GLY A 490 -38.03 -24.61 23.67
C GLY A 490 -37.35 -25.44 24.76
N LYS A 491 -36.05 -25.71 24.66
CA LYS A 491 -35.31 -26.49 25.67
C LYS A 491 -34.93 -25.66 26.92
N LEU A 492 -34.72 -24.35 26.78
CA LEU A 492 -34.51 -23.44 27.91
C LEU A 492 -35.78 -23.27 28.77
N LEU A 493 -36.96 -23.28 28.15
CA LEU A 493 -38.25 -23.31 28.87
C LEU A 493 -38.41 -24.56 29.75
N ALA A 494 -37.84 -25.71 29.35
CA ALA A 494 -37.85 -26.94 30.15
C ALA A 494 -36.86 -26.91 31.33
N LYS A 495 -35.68 -26.29 31.19
CA LYS A 495 -34.65 -26.20 32.25
C LYS A 495 -34.91 -25.09 33.28
N TYR A 496 -35.55 -23.99 32.85
CA TYR A 496 -35.82 -22.80 33.69
C TYR A 496 -37.32 -22.55 33.93
N GLY A 497 -38.20 -23.52 33.65
CA GLY A 497 -39.66 -23.37 33.72
C GLY A 497 -40.26 -23.13 35.12
N ALA A 498 -39.46 -23.28 36.19
CA ALA A 498 -39.91 -23.01 37.55
C ALA A 498 -39.97 -21.49 37.86
N PRO A 499 -41.02 -20.99 38.56
CA PRO A 499 -41.27 -19.55 38.75
C PRO A 499 -40.10 -18.76 39.37
N TRP A 500 -39.27 -19.40 40.20
CA TRP A 500 -38.16 -18.76 40.90
C TRP A 500 -36.87 -18.58 40.08
N LYS A 501 -36.75 -19.15 38.87
CA LYS A 501 -35.55 -19.03 38.01
C LYS A 501 -35.73 -18.15 36.76
N TRP A 502 -36.90 -17.54 36.58
CA TRP A 502 -37.26 -16.78 35.38
C TRP A 502 -36.38 -15.56 35.10
N LYS A 503 -35.89 -14.85 36.14
CA LYS A 503 -35.01 -13.69 35.94
C LYS A 503 -33.67 -14.06 35.29
N GLN A 504 -33.09 -15.21 35.64
CA GLN A 504 -31.82 -15.70 35.08
C GLN A 504 -32.01 -16.24 33.65
N GLY A 505 -33.10 -16.98 33.42
CA GLY A 505 -33.45 -17.49 32.08
C GLY A 505 -33.76 -16.39 31.06
N ALA A 506 -34.45 -15.32 31.48
CA ALA A 506 -34.77 -14.19 30.61
C ALA A 506 -33.52 -13.39 30.18
N ALA A 507 -32.54 -13.22 31.07
CA ALA A 507 -31.28 -12.54 30.77
C ALA A 507 -30.43 -13.32 29.75
N LEU A 508 -30.36 -14.66 29.89
CA LEU A 508 -29.66 -15.53 28.97
C LEU A 508 -30.33 -15.55 27.58
N LEU A 509 -31.66 -15.63 27.54
CA LEU A 509 -32.44 -15.53 26.29
C LEU A 509 -32.20 -14.20 25.56
N LYS A 510 -32.18 -13.08 26.28
CA LYS A 510 -31.90 -11.76 25.71
C LYS A 510 -30.49 -11.68 25.11
N ARG A 511 -29.51 -12.33 25.75
CA ARG A 511 -28.12 -12.41 25.26
C ARG A 511 -28.01 -13.26 23.98
N ILE A 512 -28.68 -14.42 23.93
CA ILE A 512 -28.75 -15.28 22.74
C ILE A 512 -29.43 -14.55 21.58
N TRP A 513 -30.51 -13.82 21.86
CA TRP A 513 -31.24 -13.05 20.84
C TRP A 513 -30.39 -11.94 20.23
N ASN A 514 -29.66 -11.17 21.06
CA ASN A 514 -28.77 -10.11 20.59
C ASN A 514 -27.60 -10.67 19.74
N LEU A 515 -26.94 -11.75 20.21
CA LEU A 515 -25.85 -12.40 19.47
C LEU A 515 -26.34 -13.02 18.15
N GLY A 516 -27.55 -13.57 18.12
CA GLY A 516 -28.19 -14.06 16.89
C GLY A 516 -28.50 -12.92 15.91
N GLY A 517 -28.95 -11.77 16.41
CA GLY A 517 -29.15 -10.55 15.62
C GLY A 517 -27.85 -10.03 15.01
N ASP A 518 -26.77 -9.98 15.81
CA ASP A 518 -25.44 -9.54 15.36
C ASP A 518 -24.84 -10.47 14.29
N LEU A 519 -25.06 -11.78 14.42
CA LEU A 519 -24.64 -12.78 13.44
C LEU A 519 -25.34 -12.60 12.09
N VAL A 520 -26.66 -12.37 12.12
CA VAL A 520 -27.48 -12.17 10.91
C VAL A 520 -27.15 -10.83 10.23
N ASN A 521 -26.99 -9.76 11.02
CA ASN A 521 -26.64 -8.44 10.49
C ASN A 521 -25.21 -8.43 9.92
N GLY A 522 -24.24 -9.03 10.62
CA GLY A 522 -22.87 -9.18 10.13
C GLY A 522 -22.77 -10.01 8.85
N ALA A 523 -23.56 -11.07 8.72
CA ALA A 523 -23.63 -11.86 7.49
C ALA A 523 -24.25 -11.08 6.31
N LYS A 524 -25.27 -10.25 6.59
CA LYS A 524 -25.92 -9.38 5.59
C LYS A 524 -25.01 -8.25 5.14
N GLU A 525 -24.18 -7.72 6.03
CA GLU A 525 -23.17 -6.71 5.75
C GLU A 525 -22.02 -7.31 4.93
N TRP A 526 -21.48 -8.46 5.33
CA TRP A 526 -20.50 -9.24 4.55
C TRP A 526 -20.98 -9.49 3.11
N TRP A 527 -22.26 -9.81 2.93
CA TRP A 527 -22.89 -10.02 1.62
C TRP A 527 -23.02 -8.74 0.78
N ARG A 528 -23.28 -7.58 1.40
CA ARG A 528 -23.35 -6.27 0.72
C ARG A 528 -21.98 -5.76 0.28
N THR A 529 -20.95 -5.89 1.11
CA THR A 529 -19.60 -5.40 0.81
C THR A 529 -18.95 -6.21 -0.31
N SER A 530 -19.22 -7.52 -0.37
CA SER A 530 -18.78 -8.42 -1.44
C SER A 530 -19.36 -8.07 -2.82
N ARG A 531 -20.48 -7.34 -2.87
CA ARG A 531 -21.17 -6.93 -4.11
C ARG A 531 -20.62 -5.64 -4.74
N ARG A 532 -19.84 -4.82 -4.01
CA ARG A 532 -19.29 -3.54 -4.48
C ARG A 532 -18.02 -3.66 -5.34
N VAL A 533 -17.54 -4.87 -5.61
CA VAL A 533 -16.27 -5.17 -6.30
C VAL A 533 -16.39 -5.13 -7.85
N LYS A 534 -17.12 -4.17 -8.46
CA LYS A 534 -17.31 -4.14 -9.93
C LYS A 534 -16.84 -2.85 -10.60
N GLN A 535 -15.66 -2.91 -11.22
CA GLN A 535 -15.48 -2.76 -12.68
C GLN A 535 -14.00 -3.03 -13.05
N LEU A 536 -13.74 -3.99 -13.92
CA LEU A 536 -12.59 -4.01 -14.84
C LEU A 536 -12.90 -5.00 -15.97
N ASP A 537 -12.47 -4.62 -17.17
CA ASP A 537 -12.77 -5.28 -18.42
C ASP A 537 -11.93 -6.57 -18.55
N CYS A 538 -12.54 -7.71 -18.27
CA CYS A 538 -11.93 -9.02 -18.44
C CYS A 538 -12.71 -9.82 -19.49
N ASN A 539 -11.98 -10.61 -20.28
CA ASN A 539 -12.46 -11.63 -21.21
C ASN A 539 -13.85 -12.19 -20.85
N SER A 540 -14.87 -12.03 -21.70
CA SER A 540 -16.26 -12.32 -21.34
C SER A 540 -17.10 -12.89 -22.49
N PHE A 541 -18.26 -13.47 -22.17
CA PHE A 541 -19.26 -13.97 -23.12
C PHE A 541 -20.48 -13.09 -23.21
N VAL A 542 -21.21 -13.14 -24.33
CA VAL A 542 -22.53 -12.49 -24.41
C VAL A 542 -23.53 -13.11 -23.41
N PRO A 543 -24.57 -12.39 -22.96
CA PRO A 543 -25.43 -12.82 -21.84
C PRO A 543 -26.16 -14.15 -22.09
N GLY A 544 -26.40 -14.48 -23.36
CA GLY A 544 -27.06 -15.71 -23.79
C GLY A 544 -26.16 -16.95 -23.87
N ALA A 545 -24.85 -16.82 -23.67
CA ALA A 545 -23.95 -17.98 -23.68
C ALA A 545 -24.32 -18.92 -22.53
N ARG A 546 -24.42 -20.24 -22.78
CA ARG A 546 -24.90 -21.20 -21.79
C ARG A 546 -23.74 -21.94 -21.14
N VAL A 547 -23.64 -21.87 -19.82
CA VAL A 547 -22.67 -22.59 -19.00
C VAL A 547 -23.22 -23.99 -18.67
N VAL A 548 -22.34 -24.99 -18.68
CA VAL A 548 -22.67 -26.35 -18.23
C VAL A 548 -22.52 -26.40 -16.71
N MET A 549 -23.63 -26.65 -16.03
CA MET A 549 -23.68 -26.76 -14.58
C MET A 549 -23.16 -28.13 -14.13
N ALA A 550 -22.81 -28.27 -12.85
CA ALA A 550 -22.31 -29.52 -12.29
C ALA A 550 -23.31 -30.68 -12.40
N ASP A 551 -24.62 -30.41 -12.46
CA ASP A 551 -25.68 -31.40 -12.68
C ASP A 551 -25.91 -31.73 -14.17
N GLY A 552 -25.07 -31.19 -15.06
CA GLY A 552 -25.16 -31.37 -16.52
C GLY A 552 -26.19 -30.47 -17.20
N LYS A 553 -27.03 -29.73 -16.46
CA LYS A 553 -27.96 -28.76 -17.06
C LYS A 553 -27.22 -27.56 -17.63
N ARG A 554 -27.90 -26.82 -18.51
CA ARG A 554 -27.35 -25.64 -19.17
C ARG A 554 -28.05 -24.39 -18.70
N LYS A 555 -27.29 -23.45 -18.16
CA LYS A 555 -27.81 -22.20 -17.61
C LYS A 555 -27.19 -21.02 -18.37
N PRO A 556 -27.96 -20.00 -18.81
CA PRO A 556 -27.37 -18.80 -19.39
C PRO A 556 -26.38 -18.17 -18.41
N ILE A 557 -25.23 -17.70 -18.89
CA ILE A 557 -24.14 -17.16 -18.06
C ILE A 557 -24.60 -15.95 -17.25
N LYS A 558 -25.53 -15.16 -17.79
CA LYS A 558 -26.19 -14.05 -17.10
C LYS A 558 -27.07 -14.48 -15.92
N ASP A 559 -27.41 -15.76 -15.84
CA ASP A 559 -28.28 -16.35 -14.81
C ASP A 559 -27.49 -17.22 -13.83
N VAL A 560 -26.22 -17.53 -14.13
CA VAL A 560 -25.30 -18.19 -13.19
C VAL A 560 -24.96 -17.21 -12.07
N ARG A 561 -24.98 -17.70 -10.83
CA ARG A 561 -24.77 -16.90 -9.62
C ARG A 561 -23.60 -17.44 -8.82
N VAL A 562 -22.97 -16.57 -8.03
CA VAL A 562 -21.99 -16.98 -7.02
C VAL A 562 -22.63 -18.01 -6.09
N GLY A 563 -21.94 -19.12 -5.84
CA GLY A 563 -22.46 -20.26 -5.11
C GLY A 563 -23.00 -21.39 -5.99
N ASP A 564 -23.31 -21.14 -7.27
CA ASP A 564 -23.63 -22.20 -8.22
C ASP A 564 -22.39 -23.08 -8.46
N ARG A 565 -22.60 -24.36 -8.74
CA ARG A 565 -21.53 -25.28 -9.16
C ARG A 565 -21.56 -25.50 -10.66
N VAL A 566 -20.43 -25.30 -11.32
CA VAL A 566 -20.26 -25.50 -12.76
C VAL A 566 -19.35 -26.70 -13.02
N LEU A 567 -19.51 -27.31 -14.19
CA LEU A 567 -18.60 -28.35 -14.64
C LEU A 567 -17.29 -27.69 -15.09
N ALA A 568 -16.18 -28.15 -14.53
CA ALA A 568 -14.84 -27.66 -14.89
C ALA A 568 -13.90 -28.85 -15.10
N THR A 569 -12.94 -28.70 -16.00
CA THR A 569 -11.91 -29.71 -16.24
C THR A 569 -10.56 -29.06 -16.09
N ASP A 570 -9.67 -29.71 -15.34
CA ASP A 570 -8.27 -29.39 -15.36
C ASP A 570 -7.68 -29.79 -16.73
N PRO A 571 -7.23 -28.82 -17.56
CA PRO A 571 -6.68 -29.12 -18.88
C PRO A 571 -5.36 -29.92 -18.82
N VAL A 572 -4.71 -30.00 -17.65
CA VAL A 572 -3.45 -30.73 -17.46
C VAL A 572 -3.70 -32.20 -17.14
N THR A 573 -4.58 -32.48 -16.17
CA THR A 573 -4.89 -33.87 -15.75
C THR A 573 -6.07 -34.50 -16.51
N GLY A 574 -6.89 -33.69 -17.18
CA GLY A 574 -8.13 -34.13 -17.82
C GLY A 574 -9.25 -34.46 -16.82
N LYS A 575 -9.00 -34.32 -15.50
CA LYS A 575 -9.97 -34.61 -14.46
C LYS A 575 -11.06 -33.54 -14.46
N THR A 576 -12.30 -34.00 -14.51
CA THR A 576 -13.49 -33.14 -14.48
C THR A 576 -14.10 -33.15 -13.08
N SER A 577 -14.37 -31.99 -12.52
CA SER A 577 -14.95 -31.81 -11.18
C SER A 577 -16.04 -30.73 -11.20
N ALA A 578 -16.90 -30.77 -10.18
CA ALA A 578 -17.87 -29.72 -9.92
C ALA A 578 -17.21 -28.60 -9.11
N GLU A 579 -17.05 -27.42 -9.71
CA GLU A 579 -16.36 -26.29 -9.10
C GLU A 579 -17.32 -25.15 -8.77
N LEU A 580 -17.03 -24.45 -7.66
CA LEU A 580 -17.85 -23.35 -7.19
C LEU A 580 -17.60 -22.08 -8.01
N VAL A 581 -18.67 -21.40 -8.42
CA VAL A 581 -18.59 -20.03 -8.92
C VAL A 581 -18.37 -19.09 -7.73
N THR A 582 -17.21 -18.46 -7.67
CA THR A 582 -16.77 -17.56 -6.60
C THR A 582 -16.94 -16.08 -6.93
N ALA A 583 -17.11 -15.73 -8.21
CA ALA A 583 -17.47 -14.37 -8.62
C ALA A 583 -18.25 -14.35 -9.95
N GLU A 584 -19.12 -13.35 -10.12
CA GLU A 584 -19.74 -13.00 -11.39
C GLU A 584 -19.17 -11.67 -11.88
N ILE A 585 -18.58 -11.67 -13.07
CA ILE A 585 -17.99 -10.52 -13.72
C ILE A 585 -18.97 -10.04 -14.79
N VAL A 586 -19.29 -8.75 -14.81
CA VAL A 586 -20.17 -8.16 -15.83
C VAL A 586 -19.51 -6.93 -16.40
N GLY A 587 -19.31 -6.91 -17.71
CA GLY A 587 -18.78 -5.79 -18.47
C GLY A 587 -19.86 -5.14 -19.32
N HIS A 588 -19.78 -3.82 -19.46
CA HIS A 588 -20.65 -3.02 -20.34
C HIS A 588 -19.79 -2.16 -21.28
N GLY A 589 -20.40 -1.61 -22.33
CA GLY A 589 -19.76 -0.64 -23.23
C GLY A 589 -19.32 -1.25 -24.55
N THR A 590 -18.32 -0.63 -25.19
CA THR A 590 -17.82 -1.09 -26.48
C THR A 590 -17.00 -2.38 -26.31
N LYS A 591 -17.31 -3.43 -27.09
CA LYS A 591 -16.62 -4.72 -27.06
C LYS A 591 -16.26 -5.19 -28.47
N HIS A 592 -15.07 -5.77 -28.61
CA HIS A 592 -14.70 -6.55 -29.79
C HIS A 592 -15.18 -7.98 -29.58
N LEU A 593 -16.19 -8.40 -30.34
CA LEU A 593 -16.82 -9.70 -30.22
C LEU A 593 -16.40 -10.60 -31.38
N VAL A 594 -16.23 -11.88 -31.06
CA VAL A 594 -15.94 -12.95 -32.00
C VAL A 594 -17.02 -14.00 -31.86
N LYS A 595 -17.73 -14.27 -32.96
CA LYS A 595 -18.64 -15.41 -33.09
C LYS A 595 -17.89 -16.56 -33.76
N LEU A 596 -17.74 -17.64 -33.02
CA LEU A 596 -17.19 -18.91 -33.49
C LEU A 596 -18.36 -19.81 -33.91
N THR A 597 -18.24 -20.43 -35.08
CA THR A 597 -19.16 -21.47 -35.55
C THR A 597 -18.41 -22.79 -35.53
N VAL A 598 -18.94 -23.78 -34.82
CA VAL A 598 -18.34 -25.11 -34.69
C VAL A 598 -19.22 -26.17 -35.33
N ASP A 599 -18.59 -27.16 -35.96
CA ASP A 599 -19.24 -28.38 -36.44
C ASP A 599 -19.59 -29.29 -35.26
N VAL A 600 -20.86 -29.71 -35.18
CA VAL A 600 -21.37 -30.57 -34.10
C VAL A 600 -21.78 -31.97 -34.57
N ASP A 601 -21.67 -32.29 -35.85
CA ASP A 601 -21.98 -33.62 -36.40
C ASP A 601 -20.88 -34.25 -37.27
N GLY A 602 -19.73 -33.57 -37.40
CA GLY A 602 -18.49 -34.12 -37.96
C GLY A 602 -18.60 -34.37 -39.47
N LYS A 603 -18.11 -35.52 -39.95
CA LYS A 603 -18.07 -35.87 -41.38
C LYS A 603 -19.45 -35.91 -42.09
N LYS A 604 -20.56 -35.76 -41.35
CA LYS A 604 -21.94 -35.67 -41.88
C LYS A 604 -22.35 -34.25 -42.32
N GLY A 605 -21.57 -33.23 -41.95
CA GLY A 605 -21.42 -31.96 -42.67
C GLY A 605 -22.61 -31.00 -42.71
N GLY A 606 -23.59 -31.12 -41.81
CA GLY A 606 -24.83 -30.35 -41.90
C GLY A 606 -25.15 -29.44 -40.71
N LYS A 607 -24.72 -29.79 -39.49
CA LYS A 607 -25.15 -29.10 -38.27
C LYS A 607 -24.03 -28.33 -37.60
N THR A 608 -24.31 -27.07 -37.28
CA THR A 608 -23.36 -26.17 -36.59
C THR A 608 -23.94 -25.58 -35.31
N ALA A 609 -23.09 -25.23 -34.37
CA ALA A 609 -23.42 -24.40 -33.22
C ALA A 609 -22.55 -23.15 -33.14
N THR A 610 -23.02 -22.12 -32.42
CA THR A 610 -22.31 -20.84 -32.35
C THR A 610 -22.04 -20.40 -30.93
N ILE A 611 -20.84 -19.89 -30.68
CA ILE A 611 -20.40 -19.28 -29.42
C ILE A 611 -19.96 -17.85 -29.70
N THR A 612 -20.36 -16.89 -28.88
CA THR A 612 -19.90 -15.50 -29.01
C THR A 612 -19.21 -15.05 -27.74
N ALA A 613 -17.95 -14.62 -27.87
CA ALA A 613 -17.10 -14.15 -26.77
C ALA A 613 -16.38 -12.86 -27.17
N THR A 614 -15.78 -12.17 -26.20
CA THR A 614 -14.81 -11.10 -26.49
C THR A 614 -13.58 -11.70 -27.16
N ASP A 615 -12.92 -10.92 -28.01
CA ASP A 615 -11.72 -11.31 -28.75
C ASP A 615 -10.59 -11.87 -27.86
N GLY A 616 -10.39 -11.32 -26.66
CA GLY A 616 -9.40 -11.83 -25.71
C GLY A 616 -9.78 -13.13 -25.00
N HIS A 617 -10.99 -13.69 -25.20
CA HIS A 617 -11.44 -14.81 -24.36
C HIS A 617 -10.77 -16.16 -24.73
N PRO A 618 -10.04 -16.82 -23.81
CA PRO A 618 -9.26 -18.01 -24.12
C PRO A 618 -10.12 -19.28 -24.25
N PHE A 619 -9.86 -20.04 -25.32
CA PHE A 619 -10.40 -21.38 -25.54
C PHE A 619 -9.29 -22.42 -25.51
N TRP A 620 -9.58 -23.60 -24.95
CA TRP A 620 -8.62 -24.68 -24.90
C TRP A 620 -8.51 -25.39 -26.27
N THR A 621 -7.30 -25.44 -26.80
CA THR A 621 -6.99 -26.11 -28.08
C THR A 621 -6.20 -27.39 -27.80
N PRO A 622 -6.80 -28.58 -27.95
CA PRO A 622 -6.16 -29.84 -27.55
C PRO A 622 -4.93 -30.18 -28.40
N LYS A 623 -4.91 -29.81 -29.69
CA LYS A 623 -3.78 -30.06 -30.59
C LYS A 623 -2.53 -29.27 -30.18
N GLN A 624 -2.70 -28.06 -29.66
CA GLN A 624 -1.61 -27.19 -29.23
C GLN A 624 -1.35 -27.30 -27.72
N ARG A 625 -2.23 -27.99 -26.98
CA ARG A 625 -2.27 -28.05 -25.50
C ARG A 625 -2.14 -26.66 -24.88
N ALA A 626 -2.81 -25.68 -25.50
CA ALA A 626 -2.66 -24.27 -25.20
C ALA A 626 -4.02 -23.57 -25.14
N TRP A 627 -4.06 -22.51 -24.36
CA TRP A 627 -5.13 -21.52 -24.39
C TRP A 627 -4.89 -20.56 -25.54
N VAL A 628 -5.88 -20.40 -26.41
CA VAL A 628 -5.83 -19.48 -27.55
C VAL A 628 -7.01 -18.53 -27.47
N ASP A 629 -6.72 -17.23 -27.55
CA ASP A 629 -7.75 -16.18 -27.49
C ASP A 629 -8.71 -16.30 -28.68
N ALA A 630 -9.98 -15.98 -28.45
CA ALA A 630 -11.05 -16.09 -29.44
C ALA A 630 -10.73 -15.34 -30.74
N GLY A 631 -10.06 -14.20 -30.63
CA GLY A 631 -9.60 -13.37 -31.75
C GLY A 631 -8.53 -14.05 -32.60
N HIS A 632 -7.79 -15.00 -32.07
CA HIS A 632 -6.74 -15.73 -32.80
C HIS A 632 -7.19 -17.10 -33.30
N LEU A 633 -8.41 -17.53 -32.97
CA LEU A 633 -9.01 -18.73 -33.52
C LEU A 633 -9.41 -18.53 -34.99
N THR A 634 -9.10 -19.52 -35.83
CA THR A 634 -9.38 -19.49 -37.27
C THR A 634 -10.19 -20.71 -37.68
N LYS A 635 -10.75 -20.68 -38.89
CA LYS A 635 -11.40 -21.86 -39.49
C LYS A 635 -10.39 -23.01 -39.54
N GLY A 636 -10.78 -24.17 -39.04
CA GLY A 636 -9.94 -25.36 -38.96
C GLY A 636 -9.35 -25.64 -37.57
N THR A 637 -9.40 -24.70 -36.62
CA THR A 637 -8.95 -24.94 -35.25
C THR A 637 -9.86 -25.93 -34.53
N TRP A 638 -9.27 -26.88 -33.80
CA TRP A 638 -9.99 -27.86 -32.98
C TRP A 638 -10.12 -27.38 -31.54
N LEU A 639 -11.29 -27.58 -30.95
CA LEU A 639 -11.60 -27.30 -29.55
C LEU A 639 -11.99 -28.59 -28.83
N GLN A 640 -11.60 -28.73 -27.56
CA GLN A 640 -11.98 -29.89 -26.76
C GLN A 640 -13.40 -29.73 -26.20
N THR A 641 -14.18 -30.80 -26.27
CA THR A 641 -15.52 -30.87 -25.70
C THR A 641 -15.54 -31.48 -24.29
N SER A 642 -16.63 -31.27 -23.54
CA SER A 642 -16.87 -31.86 -22.22
C SER A 642 -16.90 -33.39 -22.19
N ALA A 643 -17.08 -34.05 -23.34
CA ALA A 643 -17.02 -35.51 -23.47
C ALA A 643 -15.60 -36.01 -23.81
N GLY A 644 -14.59 -35.14 -23.80
CA GLY A 644 -13.22 -35.46 -24.23
C GLY A 644 -13.02 -35.53 -25.75
N THR A 645 -14.09 -35.44 -26.54
CA THR A 645 -14.05 -35.41 -28.02
C THR A 645 -13.70 -34.01 -28.56
N TRP A 646 -13.39 -33.87 -29.85
CA TRP A 646 -12.99 -32.59 -30.45
C TRP A 646 -14.01 -32.08 -31.47
N VAL A 647 -14.23 -30.77 -31.51
CA VAL A 647 -15.05 -30.07 -32.52
C VAL A 647 -14.21 -29.07 -33.29
N GLN A 648 -14.47 -28.92 -34.58
CA GLN A 648 -13.71 -28.01 -35.44
C GLN A 648 -14.47 -26.71 -35.70
N ILE A 649 -13.74 -25.59 -35.69
CA ILE A 649 -14.29 -24.29 -36.08
C ILE A 649 -14.46 -24.23 -37.60
N THR A 650 -15.69 -24.02 -38.08
CA THR A 650 -16.02 -23.95 -39.51
C THR A 650 -16.09 -22.51 -40.04
N ALA A 651 -16.35 -21.54 -39.16
CA ALA A 651 -16.33 -20.11 -39.49
C ALA A 651 -16.08 -19.23 -38.26
N THR A 652 -15.46 -18.08 -38.46
CA THR A 652 -15.31 -17.03 -37.46
C THR A 652 -15.80 -15.69 -38.02
N ARG A 653 -16.52 -14.92 -37.21
CA ARG A 653 -16.97 -13.56 -37.54
C ARG A 653 -16.61 -12.60 -36.41
N LYS A 654 -15.88 -11.53 -36.71
CA LYS A 654 -15.48 -10.51 -35.74
C LYS A 654 -16.25 -9.21 -36.00
N TRP A 655 -16.65 -8.51 -34.95
CA TRP A 655 -17.22 -7.16 -35.06
C TRP A 655 -17.05 -6.38 -33.76
N THR A 656 -17.15 -5.07 -33.84
CA THR A 656 -17.19 -4.19 -32.66
C THR A 656 -18.63 -3.86 -32.34
N ALA A 657 -19.07 -4.11 -31.11
CA ALA A 657 -20.38 -3.75 -30.60
C ALA A 657 -20.24 -2.59 -29.62
N HIS A 658 -20.76 -1.40 -29.95
CA HIS A 658 -20.55 -0.19 -29.15
C HIS A 658 -21.30 -0.17 -27.80
N HIS A 659 -22.38 -0.95 -27.70
CA HIS A 659 -23.17 -1.12 -26.47
C HIS A 659 -23.46 -2.61 -26.23
N ALA A 660 -22.46 -3.35 -25.75
CA ALA A 660 -22.60 -4.76 -25.41
C ALA A 660 -22.47 -4.98 -23.89
N THR A 661 -23.35 -5.84 -23.35
CA THR A 661 -23.19 -6.42 -22.02
C THR A 661 -22.57 -7.79 -22.17
N VAL A 662 -21.55 -8.09 -21.38
CA VAL A 662 -20.84 -9.37 -21.40
C VAL A 662 -20.65 -9.87 -19.96
N HIS A 663 -20.62 -11.19 -19.78
CA HIS A 663 -20.50 -11.86 -18.49
C HIS A 663 -19.31 -12.82 -18.48
N ASN A 664 -18.66 -12.97 -17.34
CA ASN A 664 -17.68 -14.01 -17.07
C ASN A 664 -17.81 -14.50 -15.62
N LEU A 665 -17.21 -15.64 -15.28
CA LEU A 665 -17.33 -16.30 -13.99
C LEU A 665 -15.97 -16.61 -13.41
N THR A 666 -15.71 -16.23 -12.16
CA THR A 666 -14.61 -16.83 -11.41
C THR A 666 -15.04 -18.16 -10.86
N VAL A 667 -14.32 -19.22 -11.24
CA VAL A 667 -14.56 -20.60 -10.83
C VAL A 667 -13.38 -21.03 -9.96
N ASN A 668 -13.68 -21.66 -8.83
CA ASN A 668 -12.70 -22.09 -7.84
C ASN A 668 -11.74 -23.16 -8.41
N THR A 669 -10.57 -23.32 -7.77
CA THR A 669 -9.59 -24.39 -8.02
C THR A 669 -8.92 -24.36 -9.40
N HIS A 670 -9.67 -24.60 -10.47
CA HIS A 670 -9.14 -24.81 -11.82
C HIS A 670 -9.24 -23.59 -12.73
N HIS A 671 -10.07 -22.61 -12.34
CA HIS A 671 -10.32 -21.41 -13.14
C HIS A 671 -10.74 -21.71 -14.58
N THR A 672 -11.42 -22.84 -14.82
CA THR A 672 -12.00 -23.24 -16.10
C THR A 672 -13.48 -23.55 -15.93
N TYR A 673 -14.23 -23.54 -17.03
CA TYR A 673 -15.60 -24.05 -17.08
C TYR A 673 -16.01 -24.36 -18.53
N TYR A 674 -17.19 -24.95 -18.72
CA TYR A 674 -17.70 -25.30 -20.05
C TYR A 674 -18.78 -24.34 -20.55
N ILE A 675 -18.64 -23.90 -21.80
CA ILE A 675 -19.68 -23.18 -22.55
C ILE A 675 -20.28 -24.09 -23.62
N SER A 676 -21.61 -24.15 -23.69
CA SER A 676 -22.34 -24.98 -24.64
C SER A 676 -22.12 -24.54 -26.09
N ALA A 677 -21.89 -25.52 -26.95
CA ALA A 677 -21.72 -25.41 -28.38
C ALA A 677 -22.64 -26.45 -29.07
N GLY A 678 -23.96 -26.29 -28.91
CA GLY A 678 -24.93 -27.26 -29.44
C GLY A 678 -25.05 -28.49 -28.54
N ALA A 679 -24.90 -29.71 -29.07
CA ALA A 679 -24.91 -30.94 -28.26
C ALA A 679 -23.64 -31.09 -27.41
N GLY A 680 -22.51 -30.53 -27.84
CA GLY A 680 -21.25 -30.47 -27.08
C GLY A 680 -21.11 -29.20 -26.23
N ALA A 681 -20.06 -29.14 -25.42
CA ALA A 681 -19.66 -27.94 -24.69
C ALA A 681 -18.13 -27.81 -24.71
N VAL A 682 -17.59 -26.62 -24.89
CA VAL A 682 -16.15 -26.36 -25.03
C VAL A 682 -15.53 -25.81 -23.76
N LEU A 683 -14.30 -26.22 -23.46
CA LEU A 683 -13.58 -25.80 -22.26
C LEU A 683 -13.00 -24.39 -22.44
N VAL A 684 -13.31 -23.49 -21.51
CA VAL A 684 -12.93 -22.08 -21.51
C VAL A 684 -12.27 -21.71 -20.19
N HIS A 685 -11.42 -20.69 -20.19
CA HIS A 685 -10.67 -20.27 -19.00
C HIS A 685 -11.18 -18.93 -18.46
N ASN A 686 -11.19 -18.80 -17.13
CA ASN A 686 -11.42 -17.55 -16.44
C ASN A 686 -10.13 -17.04 -15.80
N THR A 687 -9.67 -15.85 -16.15
CA THR A 687 -8.50 -15.25 -15.50
C THR A 687 -8.85 -14.83 -14.07
N GLY A 688 -8.20 -15.43 -13.08
CA GLY A 688 -8.12 -14.84 -11.73
C GLY A 688 -7.25 -13.59 -11.81
N GLY A 689 -7.78 -12.46 -11.32
CA GLY A 689 -7.16 -11.14 -11.16
C GLY A 689 -5.84 -10.87 -11.90
N LEU A 690 -5.89 -9.90 -12.83
CA LEU A 690 -4.83 -9.37 -13.70
C LEU A 690 -4.82 -10.01 -15.11
N CYS A 691 -5.42 -9.32 -16.09
CA CYS A 691 -5.31 -9.64 -17.50
C CYS A 691 -4.30 -8.69 -18.17
N GLY A 692 -3.14 -9.20 -18.60
CA GLY A 692 -2.22 -8.47 -19.48
C GLY A 692 -0.74 -8.82 -19.31
N ARG A 693 -0.17 -9.44 -20.37
CA ARG A 693 1.25 -9.65 -20.73
C ARG A 693 1.99 -10.93 -20.28
N ASP A 694 2.21 -11.74 -21.32
CA ASP A 694 3.43 -12.46 -21.73
C ASP A 694 3.68 -13.90 -21.25
N ASN A 695 3.34 -14.82 -22.16
CA ASN A 695 3.78 -16.22 -22.22
C ASN A 695 5.22 -16.31 -22.74
N ASN A 696 6.21 -16.57 -21.89
CA ASN A 696 7.49 -17.15 -22.34
C ASN A 696 8.12 -18.06 -21.26
N TYR A 697 8.26 -19.36 -21.56
CA TYR A 697 8.80 -20.40 -20.68
C TYR A 697 10.35 -20.39 -20.65
N ALA A 698 10.96 -19.40 -19.99
CA ALA A 698 12.35 -19.51 -19.53
C ALA A 698 12.37 -19.99 -18.07
N TYR A 699 13.41 -20.71 -17.63
CA TYR A 699 13.65 -20.89 -16.18
C TYR A 699 14.05 -19.54 -15.56
N PRO A 700 13.68 -19.26 -14.30
CA PRO A 700 13.97 -17.97 -13.70
C PRO A 700 15.48 -17.78 -13.57
N LYS A 701 15.99 -16.62 -14.02
CA LYS A 701 17.39 -16.24 -13.82
C LYS A 701 17.71 -16.11 -12.32
N GLN A 702 18.98 -16.27 -11.92
CA GLN A 702 19.42 -16.21 -10.51
C GLN A 702 18.76 -17.28 -9.62
N ASP A 703 18.61 -18.51 -10.12
CA ASP A 703 18.12 -19.66 -9.36
C ASP A 703 16.74 -19.47 -8.69
N GLY A 704 15.91 -18.59 -9.27
CA GLY A 704 14.58 -18.28 -8.74
C GLY A 704 14.55 -17.17 -7.68
N PHE A 705 15.69 -16.58 -7.33
CA PHE A 705 15.74 -15.47 -6.38
C PHE A 705 15.38 -14.13 -7.01
N ASP A 706 14.67 -13.30 -6.24
CA ASP A 706 14.37 -11.91 -6.56
C ASP A 706 15.43 -10.97 -5.99
N GLY A 707 16.63 -11.07 -6.55
CA GLY A 707 17.83 -10.39 -6.07
C GLY A 707 18.95 -11.37 -5.71
N PRO A 708 20.12 -10.87 -5.28
CA PRO A 708 21.21 -11.72 -4.81
C PRO A 708 20.81 -12.43 -3.50
N PRO A 709 20.96 -13.77 -3.40
CA PRO A 709 20.70 -14.49 -2.16
C PRO A 709 21.80 -14.19 -1.13
N VAL A 710 21.51 -14.44 0.14
CA VAL A 710 22.43 -14.30 1.27
C VAL A 710 22.66 -15.65 1.93
N ASP A 711 23.88 -15.88 2.44
CA ASP A 711 24.20 -17.12 3.13
C ASP A 711 23.69 -17.07 4.58
N VAL A 712 22.94 -18.09 5.00
CA VAL A 712 22.37 -18.23 6.35
C VAL A 712 22.61 -19.65 6.85
N GLU A 713 23.05 -19.80 8.11
CA GLU A 713 23.14 -21.09 8.77
C GLU A 713 21.78 -21.53 9.30
N LEU A 714 21.33 -22.73 8.92
CA LEU A 714 20.15 -23.36 9.49
C LEU A 714 20.57 -24.13 10.75
N PRO A 715 20.07 -23.79 11.96
CA PRO A 715 20.42 -24.48 13.19
C PRO A 715 19.72 -25.84 13.30
N GLY A 716 20.25 -26.72 14.16
CA GLY A 716 19.60 -27.99 14.51
C GLY A 716 18.18 -27.77 15.06
N GLY A 717 17.23 -28.61 14.63
CA GLY A 717 15.80 -28.51 14.91
C GLY A 717 15.01 -27.62 13.96
N HIS A 718 15.67 -26.87 13.06
CA HIS A 718 14.98 -26.03 12.08
C HIS A 718 14.23 -26.88 11.04
N ARG A 719 12.99 -26.49 10.71
CA ARG A 719 12.13 -27.22 9.75
C ARG A 719 11.97 -26.46 8.44
N PHE A 720 12.04 -27.21 7.34
CA PHE A 720 11.81 -26.71 5.99
C PHE A 720 11.14 -27.80 5.15
N ASP A 721 10.44 -27.42 4.09
CA ASP A 721 9.71 -28.36 3.23
C ASP A 721 9.97 -28.09 1.75
N ARG A 722 9.76 -29.11 0.90
CA ARG A 722 9.84 -28.97 -0.57
C ARG A 722 8.82 -29.83 -1.28
N TYR A 723 8.42 -29.36 -2.47
CA TYR A 723 7.62 -30.12 -3.42
C TYR A 723 8.56 -30.98 -4.27
N GLY A 724 8.57 -32.28 -4.00
CA GLY A 724 9.66 -33.18 -4.36
C GLY A 724 9.25 -34.59 -4.78
N TYR A 725 10.26 -35.40 -5.09
CA TYR A 725 10.10 -36.84 -5.31
C TYR A 725 10.21 -37.60 -3.98
N ASP A 726 10.31 -38.93 -4.01
CA ASP A 726 10.59 -39.69 -2.80
C ASP A 726 11.85 -39.14 -2.10
N PRO A 727 11.84 -38.90 -0.77
CA PRO A 727 12.96 -38.27 -0.09
C PRO A 727 14.29 -38.99 -0.28
N THR A 728 14.28 -40.31 -0.45
CA THR A 728 15.50 -41.11 -0.65
C THR A 728 16.10 -40.98 -2.05
N GLU A 729 15.33 -40.44 -3.01
CA GLU A 729 15.70 -40.26 -4.42
C GLU A 729 15.64 -38.78 -4.88
N ASP A 730 15.15 -37.85 -4.05
CA ASP A 730 14.97 -36.44 -4.42
C ASP A 730 16.30 -35.70 -4.54
N GLY A 731 16.78 -35.57 -5.77
CA GLY A 731 17.97 -34.80 -6.13
C GLY A 731 17.79 -33.28 -6.13
N GLY A 732 16.73 -32.74 -5.53
CA GLY A 732 16.46 -31.31 -5.56
C GLY A 732 17.13 -30.51 -4.45
N GLU A 733 17.59 -29.31 -4.82
CA GLU A 733 18.37 -28.43 -3.95
C GLU A 733 17.60 -27.18 -3.47
N PHE A 734 16.35 -27.00 -3.91
CA PHE A 734 15.55 -25.82 -3.57
C PHE A 734 14.39 -26.13 -2.63
N ALA A 735 14.38 -25.55 -1.45
CA ALA A 735 13.34 -25.72 -0.43
C ALA A 735 12.80 -24.38 0.08
N SER A 736 11.83 -24.39 0.99
CA SER A 736 11.33 -23.18 1.65
C SER A 736 11.12 -23.44 3.13
N PRO A 737 11.01 -22.39 3.98
CA PRO A 737 10.51 -22.57 5.34
C PRO A 737 9.20 -23.35 5.33
N GLU A 738 9.02 -24.22 6.33
CA GLU A 738 7.83 -25.04 6.46
C GLU A 738 6.54 -24.20 6.36
N GLY A 739 5.57 -24.66 5.58
CA GLY A 739 4.27 -23.99 5.45
C GLY A 739 4.27 -22.83 4.46
N THR A 740 5.37 -22.56 3.75
CA THR A 740 5.39 -21.56 2.68
C THR A 740 4.37 -21.93 1.59
N PRO A 741 3.36 -21.09 1.27
CA PRO A 741 2.30 -21.45 0.32
C PRO A 741 2.84 -21.75 -1.08
N PHE A 742 2.24 -22.70 -1.80
CA PHE A 742 2.67 -23.10 -3.16
C PHE A 742 2.84 -21.91 -4.12
N ALA A 743 1.89 -20.97 -4.08
CA ALA A 743 1.90 -19.76 -4.89
C ALA A 743 3.07 -18.82 -4.56
N MET A 744 3.52 -18.82 -3.30
CA MET A 744 4.63 -18.00 -2.84
C MET A 744 6.00 -18.60 -3.18
N ARG A 745 6.06 -19.89 -3.54
CA ARG A 745 7.28 -20.57 -4.00
C ARG A 745 7.53 -20.45 -5.50
N ALA A 746 6.66 -19.74 -6.21
CA ALA A 746 6.71 -19.57 -7.66
C ALA A 746 6.98 -20.86 -8.44
N LEU A 747 6.43 -21.99 -7.97
CA LEU A 747 6.67 -23.29 -8.59
C LEU A 747 5.76 -23.51 -9.80
N SER A 748 6.28 -24.24 -10.80
CA SER A 748 5.48 -24.61 -11.96
C SER A 748 4.26 -25.43 -11.54
N LYS A 749 3.13 -25.31 -12.26
CA LYS A 749 1.93 -26.13 -11.98
C LYS A 749 2.21 -27.65 -11.96
N LYS A 750 3.26 -28.13 -12.64
CA LYS A 750 3.73 -29.53 -12.59
C LYS A 750 4.28 -29.93 -11.22
N ALA A 751 4.82 -28.98 -10.44
CA ALA A 751 5.30 -29.24 -9.09
C ALA A 751 4.15 -29.39 -8.09
N ALA A 752 2.95 -28.87 -8.37
CA ALA A 752 1.79 -29.00 -7.47
C ALA A 752 1.32 -30.45 -7.30
N SER A 753 1.63 -31.33 -8.25
CA SER A 753 1.32 -32.76 -8.18
C SER A 753 2.39 -33.58 -7.46
N ARG A 754 3.47 -32.94 -6.97
CA ARG A 754 4.55 -33.60 -6.24
C ARG A 754 4.23 -33.61 -4.74
N ARG A 755 4.77 -34.60 -4.02
CA ARG A 755 4.60 -34.69 -2.57
C ARG A 755 5.31 -33.49 -1.92
N VAL A 756 4.67 -32.90 -0.91
CA VAL A 756 5.36 -32.02 0.03
C VAL A 756 5.92 -32.89 1.13
N THR A 757 7.24 -32.81 1.33
CA THR A 757 7.92 -33.48 2.43
C THR A 757 8.54 -32.42 3.31
N THR A 758 8.35 -32.56 4.62
CA THR A 758 8.99 -31.70 5.63
C THR A 758 10.22 -32.38 6.18
N TYR A 759 11.30 -31.62 6.29
CA TYR A 759 12.61 -32.03 6.79
C TYR A 759 12.93 -31.24 8.04
N GLU A 760 13.69 -31.86 8.94
CA GLU A 760 14.25 -31.23 10.12
C GLU A 760 15.77 -31.30 10.05
N VAL A 761 16.43 -30.18 10.32
CA VAL A 761 17.90 -30.07 10.40
C VAL A 761 18.37 -30.81 11.64
N VAL A 762 19.29 -31.77 11.48
CA VAL A 762 19.91 -32.51 12.58
C VAL A 762 21.25 -31.88 12.93
N GLU A 763 22.06 -31.58 11.92
CA GLU A 763 23.36 -30.92 12.07
C GLU A 763 23.32 -29.56 11.34
N PRO A 764 23.76 -28.46 11.96
CA PRO A 764 23.70 -27.13 11.33
C PRO A 764 24.43 -27.05 9.98
N PHE A 765 23.88 -26.27 9.05
CA PHE A 765 24.54 -26.01 7.77
C PHE A 765 24.11 -24.71 7.09
N THR A 766 25.03 -24.13 6.31
CA THR A 766 24.78 -22.92 5.53
C THR A 766 23.97 -23.21 4.27
N VAL A 767 22.96 -22.38 4.01
CA VAL A 767 22.16 -22.33 2.79
C VAL A 767 22.19 -20.93 2.21
N GLN A 768 21.98 -20.78 0.90
CA GLN A 768 21.68 -19.47 0.34
C GLN A 768 20.18 -19.21 0.44
N THR A 769 19.76 -18.07 0.96
CA THR A 769 18.35 -17.71 1.15
C THR A 769 18.01 -16.38 0.50
N GLY A 770 16.78 -16.26 0.03
CA GLY A 770 16.28 -15.05 -0.61
C GLY A 770 14.81 -15.13 -0.94
N ILE A 771 14.26 -13.99 -1.39
CA ILE A 771 12.87 -13.90 -1.82
C ILE A 771 12.72 -14.63 -3.15
N VAL A 772 11.63 -15.37 -3.31
CA VAL A 772 11.30 -16.05 -4.56
C VAL A 772 10.75 -15.05 -5.57
N ARG A 773 11.37 -14.98 -6.75
CA ARG A 773 10.89 -14.17 -7.88
C ARG A 773 9.53 -14.69 -8.37
N PRO A 774 8.55 -13.81 -8.67
CA PRO A 774 7.31 -14.22 -9.32
C PRO A 774 7.61 -14.95 -10.63
N TRP A 775 7.11 -16.18 -10.78
CA TRP A 775 7.39 -17.02 -11.96
C TRP A 775 6.33 -18.10 -12.15
N PHE A 776 6.26 -18.71 -13.34
CA PHE A 776 5.23 -19.70 -13.73
C PHE A 776 3.76 -19.25 -13.51
N GLY A 777 3.50 -17.94 -13.57
CA GLY A 777 2.18 -17.36 -13.31
C GLY A 777 1.77 -17.43 -11.83
N GLN A 778 2.71 -17.73 -10.95
CA GLN A 778 2.55 -17.67 -9.50
C GLN A 778 3.15 -16.36 -8.97
N PRO A 779 2.57 -15.78 -7.91
CA PRO A 779 2.98 -14.48 -7.38
C PRO A 779 4.39 -14.46 -6.77
N GLY A 780 4.98 -15.60 -6.39
CA GLY A 780 6.26 -15.62 -5.69
C GLY A 780 6.19 -14.88 -4.35
N GLY A 781 7.31 -14.33 -3.87
CA GLY A 781 7.36 -13.52 -2.65
C GLY A 781 7.53 -14.31 -1.35
N GLY A 782 7.59 -15.64 -1.40
CA GLY A 782 8.00 -16.47 -0.27
C GLY A 782 9.52 -16.50 -0.11
N PHE A 783 10.01 -17.19 0.91
CA PHE A 783 11.44 -17.45 1.08
C PHE A 783 11.82 -18.82 0.50
N GLN A 784 12.96 -18.88 -0.18
CA GLN A 784 13.54 -20.11 -0.69
C GLN A 784 14.95 -20.30 -0.12
N TYR A 785 15.29 -21.55 0.17
CA TYR A 785 16.63 -22.02 0.46
C TYR A 785 17.19 -22.70 -0.78
N HIS A 786 18.41 -22.34 -1.16
CA HIS A 786 19.27 -23.14 -2.01
C HIS A 786 20.22 -23.91 -1.08
N LEU A 787 19.99 -25.22 -1.02
CA LEU A 787 20.70 -26.15 -0.14
C LEU A 787 22.12 -26.41 -0.68
N PRO A 788 23.11 -26.66 0.19
CA PRO A 788 24.49 -26.88 -0.22
C PRO A 788 24.70 -28.22 -0.94
N ALA A 789 23.71 -29.12 -0.88
CA ALA A 789 23.67 -30.39 -1.59
C ALA A 789 22.20 -30.82 -1.77
N PRO A 790 21.92 -31.73 -2.71
CA PRO A 790 20.60 -32.33 -2.88
C PRO A 790 20.04 -32.96 -1.61
N VAL A 791 18.71 -32.94 -1.46
CA VAL A 791 18.05 -33.45 -0.25
C VAL A 791 18.34 -34.93 0.02
N ASN A 792 18.40 -35.78 -1.00
CA ASN A 792 18.75 -37.19 -0.84
C ASN A 792 20.18 -37.40 -0.30
N GLU A 793 21.12 -36.52 -0.63
CA GLU A 793 22.49 -36.55 -0.11
C GLU A 793 22.56 -36.05 1.34
N LEU A 794 21.84 -34.97 1.66
CA LEU A 794 21.75 -34.45 3.03
C LEU A 794 21.09 -35.45 4.00
N LEU A 795 20.13 -36.25 3.50
CA LEU A 795 19.56 -37.37 4.25
C LEU A 795 20.57 -38.49 4.47
N LYS A 796 21.31 -38.89 3.43
CA LYS A 796 22.35 -39.94 3.52
C LYS A 796 23.49 -39.55 4.46
N SER A 797 23.85 -38.26 4.49
CA SER A 797 24.89 -37.74 5.38
C SER A 797 24.40 -37.54 6.82
N GLY A 798 23.10 -37.71 7.10
CA GLY A 798 22.52 -37.50 8.41
C GLY A 798 22.38 -36.04 8.85
N ARG A 799 22.59 -35.07 7.95
CA ARG A 799 22.49 -33.63 8.26
C ARG A 799 21.04 -33.15 8.40
N ILE A 800 20.12 -33.86 7.74
CA ILE A 800 18.67 -33.67 7.88
C ILE A 800 17.98 -35.01 8.08
N ARG A 801 16.77 -34.99 8.62
CA ARG A 801 15.87 -36.16 8.68
C ARG A 801 14.47 -35.79 8.20
N VAL A 802 13.72 -36.77 7.69
CA VAL A 802 12.31 -36.57 7.32
C VAL A 802 11.49 -36.40 8.59
N ALA A 803 10.68 -35.34 8.66
CA ALA A 803 9.79 -35.05 9.77
C ALA A 803 8.35 -35.49 9.48
N GLU A 804 7.81 -35.17 8.28
CA GLU A 804 6.43 -35.46 7.83
C GLU A 804 6.33 -35.68 6.31
#